data_AF-A0ABC9WVI3-F1
#
_entry.id   AF-A0ABC9WVI3-F1
#
_cell.length_a   1.000
_cell.length_b   1.000
_cell.length_c   1.000
_cell.angle_alpha   90.00
_cell.angle_beta   90.00
_cell.angle_gamma   90.00
#
_symmetry.space_group_name_H-M   'P 1'
#
loop_
_entity.id
_entity.type
_entity.pdbx_description
1 polymer ?
#
loop_
_entity_poly.entity_id
_entity_poly.type
_entity_poly.pdbx_seq_one_letter_code
_entity_poly.pdbx_strand_id
1 'polypeptide(L)'
;MHMIGSRGGVCSQGYRVGPRRWGQGQVAPNGFGGGMGSPQHSKGRSECETIRIPLLSQPHSEEIPSKIQEKQISPVSVRGAASPFLSNQDVLASSIFSTVMENSAFSSTGSSPPNSVFCSKYEIHTDSEKKIMSGAGKDHVENVLEEYLQKGRDVQKRLNETTELHEPQKINLRLIIADLQTKLMEVQLERDVLQETRQQESQSQENVKIQLKNTIQELEAANQLQEEMLREADSQTEHLKKMVHSHEEVLLELRGILMDYEDSTGKKLYEHENITSLHIHNLSTAFADVLQDLDSEVSYLKEKLVLVKDLEKQLHLAHSEIAEAQTEQDQRNQESENLNDRIHQLLAELHKKEIELSLEKEQNKRFWDRNTDNSVTIDHLRRELDNKNMQLERMENSVKEMRTECHRQMEHQVAAIKEKNESIGRISSLTVQLESTKEVLRKVKDDLTAKQIDLETAEKTVSNLTARLQEKERVLEVTDKEMKKLHSQLGNRMQELQHLKNEEDCLHNVQAECETLKLQLLEKERIVEIFQKQIGNMTQIVDQHSRTAGAMEVEKSQLTKEINDWKLKAEQLKIAKDEKEARIHEMEARLSELEREKVKLVNTCSERLHAFNDMKLEKDQLMNELQAGRSELAGLAEGFEDLKRDYRDKIKEMENTANRLKMQVKSAQGELERTRTALKTVEGSDGHAVKVAVGMQKQITAKRGQIDALQSKIKFLEEAMTNAAKEKRYLKEENSNLSQELSYITAENTKIAGELEILRSQDKRLKEKIPKMETALDKASMQFAECQCIIQCQEQEAMRFRLQHTLDVKELQGPGYSSASASGKLRHMAPLSHLHSAVLPPSLNLPSCAPHMPSKPGILKEEPLQDLKRILEELTSSDNDIPAVDLGKDDSSGRRKSPLATMRNTV
;
A
#
# COMPACT_ATOMS: atom_id res chain seq x y z
N MET A 1 33.10 22.04 21.55
CA MET A 1 34.08 21.21 20.83
C MET A 1 33.34 20.52 19.70
N HIS A 2 33.59 20.88 18.43
CA HIS A 2 34.76 20.52 17.60
C HIS A 2 34.69 19.07 17.06
N MET A 3 34.90 18.79 15.77
CA MET A 3 35.02 19.66 14.57
C MET A 3 35.08 18.80 13.29
N ILE A 4 34.73 19.37 12.12
CA ILE A 4 35.06 18.95 10.73
C ILE A 4 34.43 17.62 10.23
N GLY A 5 33.87 17.53 9.00
CA GLY A 5 33.52 18.58 8.02
C GLY A 5 33.68 18.18 6.54
N SER A 6 33.10 19.01 5.65
CA SER A 6 33.38 19.13 4.19
C SER A 6 32.91 17.99 3.26
N ARG A 7 32.59 18.20 1.97
CA ARG A 7 32.23 19.36 1.09
C ARG A 7 31.66 18.70 -0.21
N GLY A 8 30.56 19.13 -0.82
CA GLY A 8 30.36 20.32 -1.69
C GLY A 8 29.74 19.86 -3.04
N GLY A 9 29.13 20.67 -3.92
CA GLY A 9 28.73 22.07 -3.82
C GLY A 9 29.05 22.91 -5.09
N VAL A 10 28.05 23.18 -5.95
CA VAL A 10 27.97 24.27 -6.97
C VAL A 10 26.45 24.48 -7.24
N CYS A 11 25.76 25.61 -6.99
CA CYS A 11 25.80 26.99 -7.56
C CYS A 11 25.52 27.04 -9.07
N SER A 12 24.68 27.92 -9.65
CA SER A 12 24.32 29.34 -9.34
C SER A 12 22.85 29.67 -9.72
N GLN A 13 22.08 30.53 -9.02
CA GLN A 13 21.92 32.01 -9.18
C GLN A 13 21.35 32.44 -10.56
N GLY A 14 20.32 33.31 -10.75
CA GLY A 14 19.38 34.05 -9.88
C GLY A 14 18.62 35.17 -10.66
N TYR A 15 17.59 35.82 -10.07
CA TYR A 15 16.84 37.03 -10.53
C TYR A 15 15.88 36.91 -11.75
N ARG A 16 14.85 37.76 -11.99
CA ARG A 16 13.88 38.58 -11.19
C ARG A 16 12.84 39.22 -12.15
N VAL A 17 11.64 39.61 -11.67
CA VAL A 17 10.67 40.61 -12.23
C VAL A 17 9.70 40.17 -13.37
N GLY A 18 8.40 40.41 -13.16
CA GLY A 18 7.39 40.75 -14.19
C GLY A 18 6.71 42.08 -13.79
N PRO A 19 5.44 42.40 -14.13
CA PRO A 19 4.61 42.05 -15.29
C PRO A 19 4.07 43.33 -16.01
N ARG A 20 3.28 43.20 -17.10
CA ARG A 20 2.26 44.23 -17.46
C ARG A 20 0.93 43.60 -17.90
N ARG A 21 -0.13 44.39 -17.73
CA ARG A 21 -1.57 44.07 -17.78
C ARG A 21 -2.22 44.78 -19.01
N TRP A 22 -3.55 44.71 -19.08
CA TRP A 22 -4.51 45.43 -19.94
C TRP A 22 -4.89 44.67 -21.24
N GLY A 23 -6.17 44.48 -21.59
CA GLY A 23 -7.43 44.75 -20.85
C GLY A 23 -8.61 45.12 -21.76
N GLN A 24 -9.83 44.73 -21.37
CA GLN A 24 -11.14 45.02 -22.02
C GLN A 24 -11.40 44.32 -23.37
N GLY A 25 -12.65 44.04 -23.77
CA GLY A 25 -13.93 44.19 -23.05
C GLY A 25 -15.14 44.19 -23.99
N GLN A 26 -16.16 43.39 -23.65
CA GLN A 26 -17.43 43.13 -24.36
C GLN A 26 -18.22 44.37 -24.83
N VAL A 27 -19.15 44.19 -25.79
CA VAL A 27 -20.64 44.27 -25.61
C VAL A 27 -21.37 44.22 -26.98
N ALA A 28 -22.58 43.62 -27.02
CA ALA A 28 -23.53 43.57 -28.16
C ALA A 28 -24.83 44.34 -27.76
N PRO A 29 -26.09 44.00 -28.18
CA PRO A 29 -26.67 43.56 -29.46
C PRO A 29 -27.85 44.49 -29.91
N ASN A 30 -28.61 44.12 -30.95
CA ASN A 30 -30.02 44.49 -31.27
C ASN A 30 -30.47 43.66 -32.51
N GLY A 31 -31.72 43.24 -32.75
CA GLY A 31 -32.99 43.30 -32.00
C GLY A 31 -34.12 42.50 -32.72
N PHE A 32 -35.25 42.27 -32.03
CA PHE A 32 -36.50 41.54 -32.45
C PHE A 32 -37.25 42.22 -33.64
N GLY A 33 -38.29 41.68 -34.32
CA GLY A 33 -39.04 40.40 -34.27
C GLY A 33 -40.54 40.55 -34.67
N GLY A 34 -41.20 39.54 -35.30
CA GLY A 34 -42.67 39.40 -35.54
C GLY A 34 -43.35 40.40 -36.52
N GLY A 35 -44.56 40.19 -37.09
CA GLY A 35 -45.51 39.07 -37.14
C GLY A 35 -46.83 39.44 -37.90
N MET A 36 -47.45 38.47 -38.59
CA MET A 36 -48.75 38.42 -39.35
C MET A 36 -49.78 39.59 -39.38
N GLY A 37 -50.46 39.76 -40.54
CA GLY A 37 -51.83 40.33 -40.62
C GLY A 37 -52.32 40.80 -42.01
N SER A 38 -53.33 40.13 -42.59
CA SER A 38 -54.19 40.61 -43.72
C SER A 38 -55.53 41.15 -43.15
N PRO A 39 -56.37 41.99 -43.82
CA PRO A 39 -57.07 41.61 -45.07
C PRO A 39 -57.52 42.72 -46.08
N GLN A 40 -57.84 42.26 -47.31
CA GLN A 40 -58.90 42.67 -48.27
C GLN A 40 -59.28 44.14 -48.66
N HIS A 41 -59.43 44.31 -49.99
CA HIS A 41 -60.43 45.10 -50.76
C HIS A 41 -60.51 46.65 -50.68
N SER A 42 -60.10 47.35 -51.76
CA SER A 42 -60.96 47.70 -52.93
C SER A 42 -60.62 49.03 -53.66
N LYS A 43 -60.71 48.99 -55.00
CA LYS A 43 -60.99 50.06 -56.01
C LYS A 43 -60.58 51.52 -55.73
N GLY A 44 -59.69 52.07 -56.57
CA GLY A 44 -59.50 53.52 -56.76
C GLY A 44 -58.70 53.86 -58.03
N ARG A 45 -59.29 54.66 -58.93
CA ARG A 45 -58.83 54.99 -60.30
C ARG A 45 -57.40 55.55 -60.46
N SER A 46 -56.87 55.32 -61.66
CA SER A 46 -55.80 56.07 -62.35
C SER A 46 -56.16 57.53 -62.67
N GLU A 47 -55.16 58.40 -62.85
CA GLU A 47 -54.83 59.02 -64.16
C GLU A 47 -53.57 59.92 -64.16
N CYS A 48 -53.17 60.35 -65.37
CA CYS A 48 -51.99 61.13 -65.77
C CYS A 48 -50.64 60.38 -65.71
N GLU A 49 -49.78 60.37 -66.74
CA GLU A 49 -49.73 61.04 -68.07
C GLU A 49 -48.72 60.21 -68.95
N THR A 50 -48.61 60.21 -70.28
CA THR A 50 -48.88 61.23 -71.31
C THR A 50 -48.75 60.65 -72.76
N ILE A 51 -49.64 61.04 -73.71
CA ILE A 51 -49.42 61.28 -75.18
C ILE A 51 -49.00 60.10 -76.13
N ARG A 52 -49.45 59.93 -77.40
CA ARG A 52 -50.54 60.53 -78.24
C ARG A 52 -50.64 59.85 -79.66
N ILE A 53 -51.79 59.20 -79.95
CA ILE A 53 -52.65 59.30 -81.17
C ILE A 53 -52.20 58.76 -82.58
N PRO A 54 -53.14 58.34 -83.47
CA PRO A 54 -52.98 57.16 -84.37
C PRO A 54 -53.52 57.34 -85.83
N LEU A 55 -53.95 56.23 -86.49
CA LEU A 55 -55.03 56.06 -87.51
C LEU A 55 -54.68 55.62 -88.96
N LEU A 56 -55.29 54.49 -89.33
CA LEU A 56 -56.06 54.13 -90.56
C LEU A 56 -55.53 54.34 -92.01
N SER A 57 -55.56 53.20 -92.73
CA SER A 57 -56.34 52.94 -93.97
C SER A 57 -55.71 52.94 -95.38
N GLN A 58 -56.23 51.97 -96.16
CA GLN A 58 -56.07 51.60 -97.58
C GLN A 58 -56.08 52.76 -98.60
N PRO A 59 -55.66 52.48 -99.84
CA PRO A 59 -56.70 52.31 -100.89
C PRO A 59 -56.44 51.20 -101.94
N HIS A 60 -57.52 50.67 -102.52
CA HIS A 60 -57.57 50.16 -103.90
C HIS A 60 -58.02 51.30 -104.84
N SER A 61 -57.68 51.24 -106.12
CA SER A 61 -58.39 51.99 -107.17
C SER A 61 -58.27 51.29 -108.53
N GLU A 62 -59.41 51.07 -109.19
CA GLU A 62 -59.51 50.57 -110.57
C GLU A 62 -59.42 51.71 -111.60
N GLU A 63 -59.16 51.33 -112.85
CA GLU A 63 -59.21 52.20 -114.04
C GLU A 63 -60.65 52.69 -114.36
N ILE A 64 -60.77 53.75 -115.16
CA ILE A 64 -61.64 53.81 -116.37
C ILE A 64 -61.40 55.12 -117.17
N PRO A 65 -61.60 55.15 -118.51
CA PRO A 65 -60.66 55.88 -119.39
C PRO A 65 -61.29 56.77 -120.49
N SER A 66 -60.40 57.30 -121.34
CA SER A 66 -60.56 57.42 -122.81
C SER A 66 -61.44 58.53 -123.45
N LYS A 67 -60.86 59.12 -124.51
CA LYS A 67 -61.44 59.48 -125.84
C LYS A 67 -60.29 60.11 -126.68
N ILE A 68 -60.20 60.07 -128.02
CA ILE A 68 -61.21 60.08 -129.11
C ILE A 68 -60.78 59.14 -130.29
N GLN A 69 -61.74 58.78 -131.15
CA GLN A 69 -61.64 58.10 -132.47
C GLN A 69 -60.81 58.89 -133.54
N GLU A 70 -60.57 58.47 -134.80
CA GLU A 70 -61.37 57.63 -135.70
C GLU A 70 -60.60 56.89 -136.84
N LYS A 71 -61.37 56.14 -137.63
CA LYS A 71 -61.09 55.01 -138.54
C LYS A 71 -60.09 55.16 -139.72
N GLN A 72 -59.28 54.09 -139.84
CA GLN A 72 -59.22 53.08 -140.94
C GLN A 72 -58.05 52.98 -141.95
N ILE A 73 -57.59 51.73 -142.01
CA ILE A 73 -56.98 50.96 -143.13
C ILE A 73 -55.47 51.20 -143.38
N SER A 74 -54.82 50.09 -143.77
CA SER A 74 -53.40 49.71 -143.59
C SER A 74 -52.71 49.51 -144.98
N PRO A 75 -51.49 48.91 -145.16
CA PRO A 75 -50.55 48.27 -144.20
C PRO A 75 -48.99 48.38 -144.45
N VAL A 76 -48.18 47.79 -143.52
CA VAL A 76 -46.83 47.13 -143.66
C VAL A 76 -45.46 47.91 -143.66
N SER A 77 -44.67 47.72 -142.56
CA SER A 77 -43.20 47.38 -142.37
C SER A 77 -42.03 48.30 -142.89
N VAL A 78 -40.75 48.34 -142.41
CA VAL A 78 -39.79 47.35 -141.77
C VAL A 78 -38.61 48.00 -140.92
N ARG A 79 -38.18 47.38 -139.77
CA ARG A 79 -36.85 47.34 -138.98
C ARG A 79 -36.06 48.61 -138.52
N GLY A 80 -35.18 48.59 -137.47
CA GLY A 80 -34.88 47.59 -136.39
C GLY A 80 -33.47 47.68 -135.67
N ALA A 81 -33.33 47.08 -134.45
CA ALA A 81 -32.11 46.59 -133.68
C ALA A 81 -30.98 47.57 -133.16
N ALA A 82 -30.14 47.33 -132.10
CA ALA A 82 -30.12 46.48 -130.86
C ALA A 82 -28.85 46.71 -129.91
N SER A 83 -28.91 46.30 -128.60
CA SER A 83 -27.79 45.83 -127.67
C SER A 83 -26.78 46.83 -126.96
N PRO A 84 -25.83 46.43 -126.03
CA PRO A 84 -25.96 45.89 -124.62
C PRO A 84 -24.87 46.29 -123.50
N PHE A 85 -24.99 45.77 -122.24
CA PHE A 85 -23.96 45.34 -121.20
C PHE A 85 -23.14 46.24 -120.16
N LEU A 86 -22.98 45.70 -118.90
CA LEU A 86 -21.88 45.70 -117.83
C LEU A 86 -21.42 46.90 -116.88
N SER A 87 -21.44 46.64 -115.54
CA SER A 87 -20.37 46.69 -114.47
C SER A 87 -19.72 47.97 -113.79
N ASN A 88 -19.58 47.91 -112.44
CA ASN A 88 -18.50 48.38 -111.50
C ASN A 88 -18.32 49.82 -110.88
N GLN A 89 -17.84 49.82 -109.62
CA GLN A 89 -16.94 50.74 -108.87
C GLN A 89 -17.36 52.09 -108.19
N ASP A 90 -17.05 52.17 -106.88
CA ASP A 90 -16.16 53.13 -106.14
C ASP A 90 -16.41 54.68 -106.11
N VAL A 91 -15.95 55.51 -105.13
CA VAL A 91 -15.38 55.43 -103.74
C VAL A 91 -15.34 56.87 -103.13
N LEU A 92 -15.33 57.07 -101.79
CA LEU A 92 -14.45 58.06 -101.08
C LEU A 92 -14.53 57.99 -99.54
N ALA A 93 -13.40 58.22 -98.85
CA ALA A 93 -13.21 57.98 -97.40
C ALA A 93 -12.49 59.11 -96.65
N SER A 94 -12.52 59.07 -95.32
CA SER A 94 -11.77 59.97 -94.41
C SER A 94 -10.25 59.85 -94.52
N SER A 95 -9.56 60.95 -94.22
CA SER A 95 -8.10 61.07 -94.27
C SER A 95 -7.39 60.53 -93.02
N ILE A 96 -6.40 59.65 -93.20
CA ILE A 96 -5.33 59.35 -92.24
C ILE A 96 -3.98 59.27 -92.99
N PHE A 97 -3.03 60.13 -92.62
CA PHE A 97 -1.58 60.01 -92.90
C PHE A 97 -1.03 58.72 -92.24
N SER A 98 -0.04 57.96 -92.73
CA SER A 98 1.01 58.15 -93.75
C SER A 98 1.67 56.78 -94.04
N THR A 99 2.49 56.60 -95.10
CA THR A 99 3.79 55.85 -95.15
C THR A 99 4.33 55.77 -96.61
N VAL A 100 5.66 55.59 -96.76
CA VAL A 100 6.49 55.49 -98.00
C VAL A 100 6.81 56.86 -98.63
N MET A 101 7.89 57.54 -98.23
CA MET A 101 9.31 57.35 -98.61
C MET A 101 9.58 57.35 -100.12
N GLU A 102 10.30 58.38 -100.61
CA GLU A 102 11.54 58.17 -101.37
C GLU A 102 12.47 59.42 -101.32
N ASN A 103 13.70 59.18 -100.86
CA ASN A 103 14.97 59.71 -101.38
C ASN A 103 15.24 61.23 -101.47
N SER A 104 16.03 61.74 -100.53
CA SER A 104 17.29 62.43 -100.90
C SER A 104 18.31 62.52 -99.75
N ALA A 105 19.49 61.91 -100.01
CA ALA A 105 20.84 62.29 -99.59
C ALA A 105 21.10 62.36 -98.07
N PHE A 106 21.56 61.29 -97.42
CA PHE A 106 22.93 60.77 -97.52
C PHE A 106 24.03 61.84 -97.44
N SER A 107 24.68 61.83 -96.28
CA SER A 107 25.99 62.40 -95.99
C SER A 107 27.02 62.09 -97.07
N SER A 108 28.01 62.98 -97.21
CA SER A 108 29.11 62.85 -98.18
C SER A 108 29.80 61.49 -98.15
N THR A 109 29.93 60.91 -99.33
CA THR A 109 30.78 59.76 -99.66
C THR A 109 32.19 59.92 -99.09
N GLY A 110 32.53 59.12 -98.07
CA GLY A 110 33.90 58.81 -97.67
C GLY A 110 34.18 57.36 -98.03
N SER A 111 34.92 57.14 -99.12
CA SER A 111 35.04 55.83 -99.77
C SER A 111 35.94 54.83 -99.06
N SER A 112 35.49 53.57 -99.01
CA SER A 112 36.24 52.30 -99.08
C SER A 112 37.43 52.03 -98.12
N PRO A 113 37.46 50.88 -97.42
CA PRO A 113 38.66 50.38 -96.72
C PRO A 113 39.67 49.75 -97.73
N PRO A 114 40.88 49.38 -97.27
CA PRO A 114 41.07 47.94 -97.04
C PRO A 114 42.01 47.55 -95.87
N ASN A 115 41.67 46.42 -95.24
CA ASN A 115 42.51 45.32 -94.75
C ASN A 115 43.94 45.58 -94.19
N SER A 116 44.11 45.33 -92.88
CA SER A 116 45.27 44.62 -92.28
C SER A 116 44.94 44.31 -90.81
N VAL A 117 44.49 43.09 -90.46
CA VAL A 117 45.31 41.92 -90.07
C VAL A 117 45.94 42.02 -88.66
N PHE A 118 45.32 41.25 -87.74
CA PHE A 118 45.88 40.51 -86.59
C PHE A 118 46.40 41.21 -85.30
N CYS A 119 45.90 40.67 -84.18
CA CYS A 119 46.56 40.47 -82.87
C CYS A 119 47.01 41.72 -82.07
N SER A 120 47.15 41.68 -80.74
CA SER A 120 46.92 40.61 -79.75
C SER A 120 46.64 41.23 -78.37
N LYS A 121 46.16 40.41 -77.43
CA LYS A 121 46.42 40.38 -75.97
C LYS A 121 46.57 41.69 -75.15
N TYR A 122 45.92 41.66 -73.97
CA TYR A 122 46.54 41.78 -72.63
C TYR A 122 47.87 42.56 -72.54
N GLU A 123 48.07 43.54 -71.66
CA GLU A 123 47.49 43.83 -70.34
C GLU A 123 48.37 44.93 -69.71
N ILE A 124 48.00 45.49 -68.56
CA ILE A 124 48.87 45.83 -67.40
C ILE A 124 48.10 46.81 -66.50
N HIS A 125 47.78 46.31 -65.30
CA HIS A 125 47.47 47.15 -64.14
C HIS A 125 48.69 47.95 -63.72
N THR A 126 48.50 49.15 -63.20
CA THR A 126 49.01 49.50 -61.85
C THR A 126 48.27 50.70 -61.28
N ASP A 127 48.00 50.64 -59.98
CA ASP A 127 47.53 51.76 -59.15
C ASP A 127 48.48 52.98 -59.20
N SER A 128 48.00 54.17 -58.84
CA SER A 128 48.19 54.66 -57.45
C SER A 128 47.80 56.14 -57.25
N GLU A 129 46.89 56.34 -56.30
CA GLU A 129 46.91 57.37 -55.24
C GLU A 129 46.98 58.92 -55.50
N LYS A 130 46.18 59.62 -54.66
CA LYS A 130 46.47 60.91 -53.98
C LYS A 130 46.57 62.19 -54.84
N LYS A 131 46.30 63.41 -54.34
CA LYS A 131 45.55 63.92 -53.15
C LYS A 131 45.41 65.46 -53.27
N ILE A 132 44.19 65.97 -53.16
CA ILE A 132 43.73 67.34 -52.77
C ILE A 132 44.76 68.51 -52.72
N MET A 133 44.54 69.61 -53.48
CA MET A 133 44.51 71.07 -53.10
C MET A 133 44.73 72.05 -54.30
N SER A 134 44.67 73.39 -54.11
CA SER A 134 44.24 74.41 -55.12
C SER A 134 45.13 75.70 -55.37
N GLY A 135 45.30 76.18 -56.65
CA GLY A 135 45.49 77.64 -57.05
C GLY A 135 46.35 78.16 -58.30
N ALA A 136 45.73 78.66 -59.43
CA ALA A 136 46.05 79.77 -60.44
C ALA A 136 47.04 79.74 -61.71
N GLY A 137 46.84 80.62 -62.78
CA GLY A 137 47.74 80.96 -63.98
C GLY A 137 47.13 81.68 -65.27
N LYS A 138 47.89 82.38 -66.22
CA LYS A 138 47.39 83.05 -67.51
C LYS A 138 48.40 83.66 -68.59
N ASP A 139 47.97 83.87 -69.89
CA ASP A 139 48.20 84.99 -70.93
C ASP A 139 49.21 85.08 -72.18
N HIS A 140 48.79 85.83 -73.26
CA HIS A 140 49.49 86.66 -74.34
C HIS A 140 50.00 86.14 -75.77
N VAL A 141 49.64 86.77 -76.97
CA VAL A 141 50.17 86.44 -78.37
C VAL A 141 50.26 87.49 -79.59
N GLU A 142 49.23 88.21 -80.07
CA GLU A 142 48.60 88.17 -81.47
C GLU A 142 49.02 88.98 -82.77
N ASN A 143 49.88 90.02 -82.81
CA ASN A 143 49.58 91.26 -83.60
C ASN A 143 50.21 91.58 -85.02
N VAL A 144 50.48 90.65 -85.96
CA VAL A 144 51.53 90.90 -87.02
C VAL A 144 51.16 91.22 -88.50
N LEU A 145 50.28 90.52 -89.22
CA LEU A 145 49.98 90.77 -90.65
C LEU A 145 48.61 90.19 -91.05
N GLU A 146 47.79 90.71 -91.98
CA GLU A 146 47.80 91.93 -92.83
C GLU A 146 48.80 92.01 -94.03
N GLU A 147 49.32 93.23 -94.27
CA GLU A 147 50.01 93.90 -95.40
C GLU A 147 49.78 93.50 -96.89
N TYR A 148 49.34 92.28 -97.22
CA TYR A 148 49.39 91.75 -98.59
C TYR A 148 48.22 92.14 -99.53
N LEU A 149 47.17 92.80 -99.03
CA LEU A 149 45.87 92.95 -99.73
C LEU A 149 45.80 93.95 -100.89
N GLN A 150 46.76 94.87 -101.02
CA GLN A 150 46.57 96.08 -101.83
C GLN A 150 46.55 95.85 -103.36
N LYS A 151 47.26 94.83 -103.86
CA LYS A 151 47.68 94.73 -105.28
C LYS A 151 46.60 94.33 -106.27
N GLY A 152 45.44 93.82 -105.81
CA GLY A 152 44.39 93.28 -106.68
C GLY A 152 43.52 94.30 -107.42
N ARG A 153 43.59 95.60 -107.08
CA ARG A 153 42.54 96.56 -107.46
C ARG A 153 42.66 97.16 -108.87
N ASP A 154 43.87 97.26 -109.46
CA ASP A 154 44.07 97.96 -110.73
C ASP A 154 43.53 97.21 -111.97
N VAL A 155 43.55 95.87 -111.96
CA VAL A 155 43.12 95.05 -113.11
C VAL A 155 41.65 95.24 -113.44
N GLN A 156 40.82 95.56 -112.43
CA GLN A 156 39.38 95.70 -112.55
C GLN A 156 38.95 96.84 -113.50
N LYS A 157 39.76 97.89 -113.65
CA LYS A 157 39.33 99.14 -114.32
C LYS A 157 39.11 98.98 -115.83
N ARG A 158 39.99 98.27 -116.54
CA ARG A 158 39.99 98.22 -118.01
C ARG A 158 38.82 97.46 -118.63
N LEU A 159 38.13 96.62 -117.86
CA LEU A 159 37.04 95.79 -118.38
C LEU A 159 35.79 96.62 -118.75
N ASN A 160 35.60 97.77 -118.09
CA ASN A 160 34.34 98.50 -118.11
C ASN A 160 34.11 99.32 -119.40
N GLU A 161 35.18 99.87 -120.00
CA GLU A 161 35.08 100.85 -121.10
C GLU A 161 34.50 100.23 -122.39
N THR A 162 34.85 98.98 -122.72
CA THR A 162 34.31 98.27 -123.90
C THR A 162 32.80 97.98 -123.82
N THR A 163 32.22 98.01 -122.63
CA THR A 163 30.81 97.66 -122.42
C THR A 163 29.84 98.78 -122.83
N GLU A 164 30.28 100.04 -122.85
CA GLU A 164 29.39 101.19 -123.01
C GLU A 164 28.87 101.40 -124.45
N LEU A 165 29.63 100.99 -125.47
CA LEU A 165 29.30 101.27 -126.88
C LEU A 165 28.31 100.29 -127.53
N HIS A 166 28.21 99.05 -127.03
CA HIS A 166 27.46 97.98 -127.71
C HIS A 166 25.96 97.92 -127.33
N GLU A 167 25.56 98.46 -126.17
CA GLU A 167 24.18 98.32 -125.69
C GLU A 167 23.12 99.18 -126.43
N PRO A 168 23.36 100.41 -126.91
CA PRO A 168 22.30 101.23 -127.50
C PRO A 168 21.62 100.61 -128.73
N GLN A 169 22.39 100.03 -129.65
CA GLN A 169 21.83 99.39 -130.88
C GLN A 169 21.01 98.14 -130.57
N LYS A 170 21.40 97.42 -129.51
CA LYS A 170 20.73 96.21 -128.99
C LYS A 170 19.34 96.51 -128.44
N ILE A 171 19.07 97.74 -127.99
CA ILE A 171 17.79 98.16 -127.40
C ILE A 171 16.72 98.40 -128.48
N ASN A 172 17.07 99.04 -129.60
CA ASN A 172 16.09 99.44 -130.62
C ASN A 172 15.44 98.22 -131.33
N LEU A 173 16.25 97.24 -131.75
CA LEU A 173 15.73 96.02 -132.40
C LEU A 173 14.80 95.20 -131.49
N ARG A 174 14.94 95.28 -130.16
CA ARG A 174 14.04 94.62 -129.20
C ARG A 174 12.64 95.24 -129.18
N LEU A 175 12.54 96.57 -129.36
CA LEU A 175 11.25 97.28 -129.33
C LEU A 175 10.35 96.90 -130.51
N ILE A 176 10.90 96.78 -131.72
CA ILE A 176 10.14 96.41 -132.92
C ILE A 176 9.65 94.96 -132.85
N ILE A 177 10.48 94.05 -132.31
CA ILE A 177 10.10 92.65 -132.13
C ILE A 177 8.95 92.51 -131.11
N ALA A 178 8.93 93.35 -130.06
CA ALA A 178 7.89 93.32 -129.04
C ALA A 178 6.49 93.70 -129.57
N ASP A 179 6.35 94.75 -130.40
CA ASP A 179 5.01 95.17 -130.92
C ASP A 179 4.33 94.10 -131.79
N LEU A 180 5.09 93.47 -132.69
CA LEU A 180 4.58 92.41 -133.55
C LEU A 180 4.24 91.14 -132.76
N GLN A 181 4.97 90.84 -131.68
CA GLN A 181 4.63 89.76 -130.76
C GLN A 181 3.30 90.02 -130.03
N THR A 182 3.03 91.26 -129.63
CA THR A 182 1.77 91.62 -128.94
C THR A 182 0.53 91.40 -129.81
N LYS A 183 0.51 91.90 -131.05
CA LYS A 183 -0.67 91.77 -131.93
C LYS A 183 -0.97 90.33 -132.36
N LEU A 184 0.07 89.52 -132.54
CA LEU A 184 -0.12 88.09 -132.85
C LEU A 184 -0.79 87.36 -131.68
N MET A 185 -0.45 87.73 -130.45
CA MET A 185 -1.00 87.15 -129.23
C MET A 185 -2.48 87.49 -129.02
N GLU A 186 -2.92 88.73 -129.30
CA GLU A 186 -4.33 89.13 -129.18
C GLU A 186 -5.26 88.32 -130.11
N VAL A 187 -4.93 88.21 -131.40
CA VAL A 187 -5.77 87.48 -132.37
C VAL A 187 -5.79 85.97 -132.09
N GLN A 188 -4.71 85.42 -131.53
CA GLN A 188 -4.68 84.04 -131.05
C GLN A 188 -5.64 83.84 -129.86
N LEU A 189 -5.64 84.77 -128.90
CA LEU A 189 -6.51 84.73 -127.73
C LEU A 189 -8.00 84.74 -128.09
N GLU A 190 -8.44 85.64 -128.98
CA GLU A 190 -9.86 85.74 -129.37
C GLU A 190 -10.39 84.47 -130.04
N ARG A 191 -9.60 83.87 -130.94
CA ARG A 191 -9.93 82.59 -131.59
C ARG A 191 -10.13 81.48 -130.56
N ASP A 192 -9.23 81.41 -129.57
CA ASP A 192 -9.20 80.30 -128.62
C ASP A 192 -10.42 80.36 -127.67
N VAL A 193 -10.83 81.55 -127.22
CA VAL A 193 -12.06 81.77 -126.43
C VAL A 193 -13.33 81.36 -127.19
N LEU A 194 -13.40 81.66 -128.49
CA LEU A 194 -14.56 81.32 -129.33
C LEU A 194 -14.63 79.81 -129.66
N GLN A 195 -13.49 79.13 -129.66
CA GLN A 195 -13.44 77.67 -129.78
C GLN A 195 -13.84 76.98 -128.46
N GLU A 196 -13.37 77.50 -127.31
CA GLU A 196 -13.70 76.97 -125.98
C GLU A 196 -15.20 77.03 -125.69
N THR A 197 -15.84 78.19 -125.91
CA THR A 197 -17.29 78.36 -125.67
C THR A 197 -18.17 77.40 -126.49
N ARG A 198 -17.84 77.17 -127.77
CA ARG A 198 -18.60 76.20 -128.59
C ARG A 198 -18.37 74.75 -128.16
N GLN A 199 -17.17 74.43 -127.66
CA GLN A 199 -16.87 73.10 -127.13
C GLN A 199 -17.61 72.85 -125.80
N GLN A 200 -17.72 73.87 -124.95
CA GLN A 200 -18.47 73.82 -123.69
C GLN A 200 -19.98 73.60 -123.91
N GLU A 201 -20.58 74.27 -124.90
CA GLU A 201 -21.98 74.04 -125.25
C GLU A 201 -22.22 72.58 -125.69
N SER A 202 -21.38 72.04 -126.58
CA SER A 202 -21.48 70.64 -127.03
C SER A 202 -21.33 69.65 -125.87
N GLN A 203 -20.45 69.92 -124.90
CA GLN A 203 -20.28 69.08 -123.71
C GLN A 203 -21.52 69.15 -122.80
N SER A 204 -22.15 70.32 -122.64
CA SER A 204 -23.37 70.46 -121.85
C SER A 204 -24.53 69.62 -122.40
N GLN A 205 -24.69 69.56 -123.73
CA GLN A 205 -25.77 68.79 -124.37
C GLN A 205 -25.57 67.28 -124.22
N GLU A 206 -24.33 66.78 -124.38
CA GLU A 206 -24.03 65.36 -124.19
C GLU A 206 -24.19 64.95 -122.71
N ASN A 207 -23.84 65.81 -121.76
CA ASN A 207 -24.07 65.57 -120.32
C ASN A 207 -25.57 65.38 -120.00
N VAL A 208 -26.46 66.23 -120.55
CA VAL A 208 -27.92 66.07 -120.36
C VAL A 208 -28.42 64.75 -120.96
N LYS A 209 -27.91 64.37 -122.14
CA LYS A 209 -28.23 63.09 -122.80
C LYS A 209 -27.76 61.88 -122.00
N ILE A 210 -26.60 61.95 -121.35
CA ILE A 210 -26.10 60.91 -120.44
C ILE A 210 -27.00 60.82 -119.19
N GLN A 211 -27.34 61.94 -118.55
CA GLN A 211 -28.24 61.96 -117.39
C GLN A 211 -29.61 61.34 -117.69
N LEU A 212 -30.19 61.64 -118.86
CA LEU A 212 -31.48 61.07 -119.27
C LEU A 212 -31.39 59.56 -119.52
N LYS A 213 -30.25 59.08 -120.05
CA LYS A 213 -30.03 57.64 -120.25
C LYS A 213 -29.88 56.90 -118.91
N ASN A 214 -29.12 57.47 -117.97
CA ASN A 214 -28.90 56.88 -116.65
C ASN A 214 -30.22 56.76 -115.86
N THR A 215 -31.03 57.83 -115.84
CA THR A 215 -32.33 57.83 -115.13
C THR A 215 -33.33 56.82 -115.71
N ILE A 216 -33.30 56.55 -117.02
CA ILE A 216 -34.09 55.45 -117.62
C ILE A 216 -33.59 54.09 -117.14
N GLN A 217 -32.27 53.85 -117.13
CA GLN A 217 -31.71 52.57 -116.65
C GLN A 217 -31.95 52.35 -115.15
N GLU A 218 -31.91 53.39 -114.33
CA GLU A 218 -32.25 53.34 -112.90
C GLU A 218 -33.72 52.96 -112.67
N LEU A 219 -34.65 53.51 -113.47
CA LEU A 219 -36.07 53.16 -113.42
C LEU A 219 -36.34 51.71 -113.87
N GLU A 220 -35.69 51.25 -114.94
CA GLU A 220 -35.79 49.86 -115.40
C GLU A 220 -35.27 48.87 -114.33
N ALA A 221 -34.15 49.18 -113.68
CA ALA A 221 -33.60 48.36 -112.60
C ALA A 221 -34.52 48.34 -111.35
N ALA A 222 -35.09 49.49 -110.98
CA ALA A 222 -36.03 49.58 -109.86
C ALA A 222 -37.30 48.75 -110.08
N ASN A 223 -37.84 48.73 -111.31
CA ASN A 223 -39.01 47.95 -111.65
C ASN A 223 -38.73 46.43 -111.61
N GLN A 224 -37.56 45.98 -112.09
CA GLN A 224 -37.15 44.57 -111.99
C GLN A 224 -37.02 44.12 -110.52
N LEU A 225 -36.42 44.95 -109.66
CA LEU A 225 -36.30 44.65 -108.23
C LEU A 225 -37.68 44.54 -107.56
N GLN A 226 -38.65 45.38 -107.94
CA GLN A 226 -40.01 45.31 -107.42
C GLN A 226 -40.73 44.01 -107.81
N GLU A 227 -40.58 43.53 -109.05
CA GLU A 227 -41.13 42.23 -109.48
C GLU A 227 -40.50 41.04 -108.75
N GLU A 228 -39.20 41.11 -108.43
CA GLU A 228 -38.50 40.06 -107.68
C GLU A 228 -38.92 40.04 -106.21
N MET A 229 -39.05 41.21 -105.57
CA MET A 229 -39.59 41.33 -104.20
C MET A 229 -41.02 40.80 -104.08
N LEU A 230 -41.88 41.05 -105.08
CA LEU A 230 -43.26 40.54 -105.09
C LEU A 230 -43.29 39.00 -105.10
N ARG A 231 -42.43 38.40 -105.92
CA ARG A 231 -42.31 36.94 -106.09
C ARG A 231 -41.79 36.24 -104.83
N GLU A 232 -40.87 36.88 -104.12
CA GLU A 232 -40.37 36.41 -102.83
C GLU A 232 -41.46 36.48 -101.75
N ALA A 233 -42.25 37.56 -101.70
CA ALA A 233 -43.37 37.70 -100.76
C ALA A 233 -44.46 36.63 -100.97
N ASP A 234 -44.79 36.28 -102.22
CA ASP A 234 -45.71 35.18 -102.53
C ASP A 234 -45.17 33.82 -102.05
N SER A 235 -43.86 33.58 -102.23
CA SER A 235 -43.18 32.35 -101.77
C SER A 235 -43.22 32.20 -100.25
N GLN A 236 -42.97 33.29 -99.51
CA GLN A 236 -43.06 33.33 -98.05
C GLN A 236 -44.50 33.12 -97.55
N THR A 237 -45.50 33.64 -98.26
CA THR A 237 -46.92 33.45 -97.94
C THR A 237 -47.33 31.97 -98.03
N GLU A 238 -46.93 31.26 -99.09
CA GLU A 238 -47.18 29.83 -99.22
C GLU A 238 -46.38 28.97 -98.23
N HIS A 239 -45.22 29.43 -97.75
CA HIS A 239 -44.50 28.77 -96.66
C HIS A 239 -45.26 28.87 -95.33
N LEU A 240 -45.72 30.07 -94.95
CA LEU A 240 -46.51 30.29 -93.72
C LEU A 240 -47.80 29.47 -93.71
N LYS A 241 -48.48 29.36 -94.85
CA LYS A 241 -49.69 28.55 -95.03
C LYS A 241 -49.48 27.06 -94.71
N LYS A 242 -48.33 26.50 -95.10
CA LYS A 242 -47.95 25.11 -94.74
C LYS A 242 -47.67 24.96 -93.25
N MET A 243 -47.00 25.94 -92.63
CA MET A 243 -46.72 25.94 -91.20
C MET A 243 -48.00 25.95 -90.36
N VAL A 244 -48.98 26.81 -90.71
CA VAL A 244 -50.30 26.85 -90.05
C VAL A 244 -51.00 25.50 -90.16
N HIS A 245 -50.94 24.82 -91.31
CA HIS A 245 -51.54 23.50 -91.47
C HIS A 245 -50.90 22.44 -90.54
N SER A 246 -49.58 22.43 -90.41
CA SER A 246 -48.88 21.52 -89.48
C SER A 246 -49.18 21.80 -87.99
N HIS A 247 -49.44 23.05 -87.62
CA HIS A 247 -49.88 23.37 -86.27
C HIS A 247 -51.29 22.84 -85.97
N GLU A 248 -52.19 22.83 -86.96
CA GLU A 248 -53.54 22.26 -86.82
C GLU A 248 -53.48 20.73 -86.58
N GLU A 249 -52.58 20.01 -87.25
CA GLU A 249 -52.37 18.57 -87.03
C GLU A 249 -51.93 18.25 -85.59
N VAL A 250 -50.96 18.99 -85.05
CA VAL A 250 -50.48 18.81 -83.66
C VAL A 250 -51.58 19.11 -82.63
N LEU A 251 -52.45 20.08 -82.90
CA LEU A 251 -53.59 20.39 -82.03
C LEU A 251 -54.63 19.25 -82.01
N LEU A 252 -54.76 18.46 -83.08
CA LEU A 252 -55.62 17.27 -83.08
C LEU A 252 -55.03 16.14 -82.23
N GLU A 253 -53.71 15.91 -82.28
CA GLU A 253 -53.05 14.90 -81.42
C GLU A 253 -53.18 15.24 -79.93
N LEU A 254 -52.96 16.50 -79.55
CA LEU A 254 -53.09 16.95 -78.15
C LEU A 254 -54.51 16.78 -77.59
N ARG A 255 -55.55 16.93 -78.44
CA ARG A 255 -56.94 16.61 -78.07
C ARG A 255 -57.16 15.12 -77.84
N GLY A 256 -56.51 14.27 -78.63
CA GLY A 256 -56.59 12.82 -78.48
C GLY A 256 -56.08 12.36 -77.10
N ILE A 257 -54.91 12.84 -76.69
CA ILE A 257 -54.29 12.47 -75.40
C ILE A 257 -55.17 12.85 -74.19
N LEU A 258 -55.83 14.01 -74.23
CA LEU A 258 -56.76 14.41 -73.17
C LEU A 258 -58.01 13.51 -73.11
N MET A 259 -58.49 13.05 -74.29
CA MET A 259 -59.61 12.12 -74.39
C MET A 259 -59.26 10.75 -73.76
N ASP A 260 -58.07 10.22 -74.05
CA ASP A 260 -57.59 8.96 -73.45
C ASP A 260 -57.44 9.06 -71.91
N TYR A 261 -57.07 10.22 -71.37
CA TYR A 261 -57.01 10.45 -69.92
C TYR A 261 -58.40 10.56 -69.28
N GLU A 262 -59.34 11.28 -69.91
CA GLU A 262 -60.73 11.37 -69.47
C GLU A 262 -61.39 9.98 -69.44
N ASP A 263 -61.18 9.16 -70.47
CA ASP A 263 -61.68 7.78 -70.57
C ASP A 263 -61.06 6.83 -69.52
N SER A 264 -59.75 6.94 -69.28
CA SER A 264 -59.04 6.03 -68.36
C SER A 264 -59.21 6.35 -66.88
N THR A 265 -59.47 7.62 -66.53
CA THR A 265 -59.72 8.03 -65.14
C THR A 265 -61.21 8.18 -64.80
N GLY A 266 -62.08 8.30 -65.81
CA GLY A 266 -63.51 8.57 -65.63
C GLY A 266 -63.81 9.96 -65.07
N LYS A 267 -62.80 10.82 -64.88
CA LYS A 267 -62.93 12.22 -64.45
C LYS A 267 -63.09 13.10 -65.68
N LYS A 268 -64.17 13.89 -65.72
CA LYS A 268 -64.34 14.88 -66.80
C LYS A 268 -63.34 16.02 -66.67
N LEU A 269 -62.68 16.37 -67.77
CA LEU A 269 -61.66 17.43 -67.80
C LEU A 269 -62.24 18.83 -67.98
N TYR A 270 -63.42 18.96 -68.60
CA TYR A 270 -64.12 20.25 -68.76
C TYR A 270 -65.64 20.06 -68.75
N GLU A 271 -66.37 20.85 -67.95
CA GLU A 271 -67.81 20.63 -67.72
C GLU A 271 -68.74 21.23 -68.80
N HIS A 272 -68.21 21.93 -69.82
CA HIS A 272 -69.05 22.69 -70.76
C HIS A 272 -68.65 22.68 -72.26
N GLU A 273 -67.50 22.12 -72.63
CA GLU A 273 -67.11 21.94 -74.04
C GLU A 273 -66.58 20.53 -74.27
N ASN A 274 -66.81 19.99 -75.47
CA ASN A 274 -66.24 18.72 -75.89
C ASN A 274 -64.73 18.91 -76.15
N ILE A 275 -63.89 17.93 -75.81
CA ILE A 275 -62.41 18.02 -76.00
C ILE A 275 -62.04 18.33 -77.47
N THR A 276 -62.86 17.86 -78.42
CA THR A 276 -62.74 18.15 -79.86
C THR A 276 -62.96 19.63 -80.25
N SER A 277 -63.62 20.45 -79.44
CA SER A 277 -63.85 21.89 -79.71
C SER A 277 -63.04 22.85 -78.83
N LEU A 278 -62.30 22.35 -77.83
CA LEU A 278 -61.60 23.13 -76.83
C LEU A 278 -60.56 24.11 -77.43
N HIS A 279 -60.55 25.39 -77.05
CA HIS A 279 -59.60 26.36 -77.62
C HIS A 279 -58.14 26.12 -77.16
N ILE A 280 -57.14 26.56 -77.95
CA ILE A 280 -55.70 26.31 -77.69
C ILE A 280 -55.26 26.72 -76.28
N HIS A 281 -55.74 27.86 -75.78
CA HIS A 281 -55.43 28.34 -74.44
C HIS A 281 -56.03 27.46 -73.33
N ASN A 282 -57.18 26.81 -73.58
CA ASN A 282 -57.82 25.90 -72.64
C ASN A 282 -57.19 24.51 -72.64
N LEU A 283 -56.61 24.05 -73.77
CA LEU A 283 -55.82 22.80 -73.82
C LEU A 283 -54.66 22.85 -72.81
N SER A 284 -53.96 23.98 -72.71
CA SER A 284 -52.84 24.15 -71.77
C SER A 284 -53.27 24.05 -70.31
N THR A 285 -54.44 24.60 -69.96
CA THR A 285 -55.03 24.49 -68.61
C THR A 285 -55.40 23.05 -68.29
N ALA A 286 -56.10 22.36 -69.20
CA ALA A 286 -56.51 20.96 -69.00
C ALA A 286 -55.32 20.03 -68.75
N PHE A 287 -54.19 20.21 -69.47
CA PHE A 287 -52.97 19.45 -69.20
C PHE A 287 -52.31 19.80 -67.86
N ALA A 288 -52.40 21.05 -67.39
CA ALA A 288 -51.87 21.44 -66.09
C ALA A 288 -52.65 20.78 -64.94
N ASP A 289 -53.98 20.73 -65.04
CA ASP A 289 -54.84 20.08 -64.05
C ASP A 289 -54.56 18.56 -63.97
N VAL A 290 -54.40 17.89 -65.12
CA VAL A 290 -54.00 16.48 -65.22
C VAL A 290 -52.67 16.19 -64.51
N LEU A 291 -51.66 17.04 -64.75
CA LEU A 291 -50.33 16.87 -64.13
C LEU A 291 -50.36 17.11 -62.62
N GLN A 292 -51.18 18.07 -62.15
CA GLN A 292 -51.34 18.36 -60.73
C GLN A 292 -52.06 17.22 -59.99
N ASP A 293 -53.09 16.61 -60.59
CA ASP A 293 -53.77 15.43 -60.04
C ASP A 293 -52.79 14.26 -59.84
N LEU A 294 -51.97 13.95 -60.86
CA LEU A 294 -50.98 12.87 -60.80
C LEU A 294 -49.89 13.09 -59.74
N ASP A 295 -49.38 14.31 -59.58
CA ASP A 295 -48.36 14.63 -58.57
C ASP A 295 -48.92 14.51 -57.13
N SER A 296 -50.22 14.81 -56.95
CA SER A 296 -50.91 14.63 -55.67
C SER A 296 -51.02 13.16 -55.26
N GLU A 297 -51.35 12.26 -56.21
CA GLU A 297 -51.47 10.82 -55.98
C GLU A 297 -50.11 10.18 -55.68
N VAL A 298 -49.08 10.56 -56.43
CA VAL A 298 -47.69 10.13 -56.18
C VAL A 298 -47.20 10.57 -54.81
N SER A 299 -47.57 11.77 -54.35
CA SER A 299 -47.20 12.29 -53.03
C SER A 299 -47.91 11.53 -51.90
N TYR A 300 -49.20 11.23 -52.04
CA TYR A 300 -49.97 10.43 -51.10
C TYR A 300 -49.39 9.01 -50.92
N LEU A 301 -49.05 8.34 -52.03
CA LEU A 301 -48.46 6.99 -52.01
C LEU A 301 -47.07 6.96 -51.35
N LYS A 302 -46.24 8.00 -51.55
CA LYS A 302 -44.95 8.14 -50.87
C LYS A 302 -45.11 8.25 -49.35
N GLU A 303 -46.09 9.02 -48.86
CA GLU A 303 -46.36 9.16 -47.42
C GLU A 303 -46.78 7.81 -46.80
N LYS A 304 -47.68 7.08 -47.46
CA LYS A 304 -48.11 5.74 -47.01
C LYS A 304 -46.97 4.74 -46.94
N LEU A 305 -46.03 4.77 -47.89
CA LEU A 305 -44.86 3.91 -47.89
C LEU A 305 -43.92 4.17 -46.70
N VAL A 306 -43.77 5.42 -46.28
CA VAL A 306 -42.99 5.77 -45.07
C VAL A 306 -43.64 5.19 -43.82
N LEU A 307 -44.95 5.33 -43.67
CA LEU A 307 -45.69 4.81 -42.52
C LEU A 307 -45.60 3.28 -42.41
N VAL A 308 -45.73 2.56 -43.52
CA VAL A 308 -45.54 1.08 -43.55
C VAL A 308 -44.13 0.70 -43.10
N LYS A 309 -43.11 1.40 -43.62
CA LYS A 309 -41.70 1.14 -43.28
C LYS A 309 -41.38 1.41 -41.81
N ASP A 310 -42.08 2.34 -41.16
CA ASP A 310 -41.92 2.60 -39.72
C ASP A 310 -42.68 1.59 -38.85
N LEU A 311 -43.84 1.09 -39.32
CA LEU A 311 -44.53 -0.04 -38.67
C LEU A 311 -43.73 -1.34 -38.76
N GLU A 312 -43.07 -1.62 -39.89
CA GLU A 312 -42.15 -2.75 -40.04
C GLU A 312 -40.97 -2.68 -39.04
N LYS A 313 -40.39 -1.49 -38.83
CA LYS A 313 -39.35 -1.30 -37.80
C LYS A 313 -39.87 -1.54 -36.39
N GLN A 314 -41.06 -1.04 -36.05
CA GLN A 314 -41.67 -1.27 -34.73
C GLN A 314 -41.98 -2.76 -34.50
N LEU A 315 -42.46 -3.48 -35.53
CA LEU A 315 -42.66 -4.92 -35.47
C LEU A 315 -41.35 -5.68 -35.24
N HIS A 316 -40.26 -5.31 -35.94
CA HIS A 316 -38.95 -5.91 -35.73
C HIS A 316 -38.37 -5.61 -34.35
N LEU A 317 -38.55 -4.40 -33.83
CA LEU A 317 -38.13 -4.03 -32.48
C LEU A 317 -38.87 -4.85 -31.42
N ALA A 318 -40.21 -4.91 -31.49
CA ALA A 318 -41.03 -5.70 -30.56
C ALA A 318 -40.68 -7.20 -30.60
N HIS A 319 -40.37 -7.76 -31.77
CA HIS A 319 -39.89 -9.15 -31.86
C HIS A 319 -38.49 -9.35 -31.23
N SER A 320 -37.60 -8.36 -31.31
CA SER A 320 -36.30 -8.41 -30.60
C SER A 320 -36.50 -8.37 -29.10
N GLU A 321 -37.31 -7.43 -28.60
CA GLU A 321 -37.62 -7.28 -27.17
C GLU A 321 -38.27 -8.54 -26.59
N ILE A 322 -39.18 -9.19 -27.33
CA ILE A 322 -39.79 -10.48 -26.92
C ILE A 322 -38.75 -11.61 -26.87
N ALA A 323 -37.85 -11.69 -27.85
CA ALA A 323 -36.79 -12.70 -27.87
C ALA A 323 -35.79 -12.51 -26.72
N GLU A 324 -35.39 -11.26 -26.45
CA GLU A 324 -34.51 -10.90 -25.34
C GLU A 324 -35.17 -11.23 -23.99
N ALA A 325 -36.42 -10.81 -23.76
CA ALA A 325 -37.19 -11.12 -22.56
C ALA A 325 -37.35 -12.63 -22.33
N GLN A 326 -37.54 -13.42 -23.40
CA GLN A 326 -37.59 -14.89 -23.31
C GLN A 326 -36.23 -15.46 -22.87
N THR A 327 -35.11 -14.99 -23.45
CA THR A 327 -33.77 -15.46 -23.03
C THR A 327 -33.43 -15.07 -21.60
N GLU A 328 -33.84 -13.89 -21.13
CA GLU A 328 -33.68 -13.52 -19.72
C GLU A 328 -34.54 -14.38 -18.79
N GLN A 329 -35.76 -14.74 -19.20
CA GLN A 329 -36.63 -15.61 -18.42
C GLN A 329 -36.04 -17.01 -18.29
N ASP A 330 -35.52 -17.58 -19.38
CA ASP A 330 -34.88 -18.89 -19.39
C ASP A 330 -33.59 -18.88 -18.54
N GLN A 331 -32.81 -17.80 -18.58
CA GLN A 331 -31.65 -17.60 -17.71
C GLN A 331 -32.05 -17.52 -16.22
N ARG A 332 -33.09 -16.75 -15.87
CA ARG A 332 -33.62 -16.66 -14.49
C ARG A 332 -34.16 -18.01 -13.99
N ASN A 333 -34.80 -18.79 -14.87
CA ASN A 333 -35.26 -20.13 -14.55
C ASN A 333 -34.06 -21.04 -14.22
N GLN A 334 -33.01 -21.03 -15.05
CA GLN A 334 -31.81 -21.83 -14.82
C GLN A 334 -31.06 -21.44 -13.53
N GLU A 335 -30.99 -20.13 -13.22
CA GLU A 335 -30.42 -19.63 -11.96
C GLU A 335 -31.25 -20.05 -10.74
N SER A 336 -32.59 -20.07 -10.86
CA SER A 336 -33.51 -20.56 -9.83
C SER A 336 -33.34 -22.07 -9.58
N GLU A 337 -33.18 -22.89 -10.62
CA GLU A 337 -32.87 -24.32 -10.48
C GLU A 337 -31.53 -24.54 -9.78
N ASN A 338 -30.47 -23.85 -10.22
CA ASN A 338 -29.14 -23.93 -9.58
C ASN A 338 -29.19 -23.52 -8.09
N LEU A 339 -29.97 -22.50 -7.74
CA LEU A 339 -30.16 -22.06 -6.36
C LEU A 339 -30.94 -23.09 -5.54
N ASN A 340 -31.98 -23.71 -6.12
CA ASN A 340 -32.72 -24.79 -5.49
C ASN A 340 -31.83 -26.01 -5.22
N ASP A 341 -31.00 -26.45 -6.17
CA ASP A 341 -30.04 -27.53 -5.95
C ASP A 341 -29.06 -27.20 -4.80
N ARG A 342 -28.59 -25.96 -4.73
CA ARG A 342 -27.73 -25.50 -3.64
C ARG A 342 -28.45 -25.51 -2.28
N ILE A 343 -29.73 -25.16 -2.24
CA ILE A 343 -30.57 -25.25 -1.03
C ILE A 343 -30.74 -26.72 -0.58
N HIS A 344 -31.03 -27.64 -1.51
CA HIS A 344 -31.15 -29.07 -1.20
C HIS A 344 -29.82 -29.65 -0.66
N GLN A 345 -28.68 -29.26 -1.24
CA GLN A 345 -27.36 -29.65 -0.74
C GLN A 345 -27.15 -29.17 0.71
N LEU A 346 -27.42 -27.89 0.99
CA LEU A 346 -27.24 -27.32 2.33
C LEU A 346 -28.19 -27.94 3.37
N LEU A 347 -29.42 -28.29 2.98
CA LEU A 347 -30.36 -29.01 3.86
C LEU A 347 -29.85 -30.41 4.20
N ALA A 348 -29.25 -31.13 3.24
CA ALA A 348 -28.65 -32.43 3.48
C ALA A 348 -27.41 -32.36 4.39
N GLU A 349 -26.56 -31.35 4.19
CA GLU A 349 -25.40 -31.08 5.06
C GLU A 349 -25.83 -30.71 6.49
N LEU A 350 -26.87 -29.89 6.65
CA LEU A 350 -27.43 -29.53 7.95
C LEU A 350 -28.01 -30.74 8.67
N HIS A 351 -28.80 -31.58 7.99
CA HIS A 351 -29.34 -32.82 8.58
C HIS A 351 -28.21 -33.78 9.01
N LYS A 352 -27.14 -33.91 8.22
CA LYS A 352 -25.95 -34.68 8.62
C LYS A 352 -25.31 -34.11 9.89
N LYS A 353 -25.19 -32.78 10.00
CA LYS A 353 -24.63 -32.11 11.18
C LYS A 353 -25.51 -32.23 12.42
N GLU A 354 -26.84 -32.22 12.27
CA GLU A 354 -27.79 -32.50 13.36
C GLU A 354 -27.58 -33.92 13.91
N ILE A 355 -27.40 -34.92 13.04
CA ILE A 355 -27.10 -36.30 13.44
C ILE A 355 -25.76 -36.38 14.18
N GLU A 356 -24.69 -35.78 13.64
CA GLU A 356 -23.37 -35.73 14.30
C GLU A 356 -23.45 -35.09 15.69
N LEU A 357 -24.15 -33.96 15.82
CA LEU A 357 -24.37 -33.27 17.10
C LEU A 357 -25.20 -34.11 18.09
N SER A 358 -26.21 -34.84 17.61
CA SER A 358 -27.02 -35.73 18.46
C SER A 358 -26.19 -36.89 19.04
N LEU A 359 -25.27 -37.45 18.23
CA LEU A 359 -24.36 -38.51 18.65
C LEU A 359 -23.34 -37.99 19.68
N GLU A 360 -22.79 -36.80 19.47
CA GLU A 360 -21.86 -36.17 20.42
C GLU A 360 -22.54 -35.83 21.77
N LYS A 361 -23.78 -35.34 21.75
CA LYS A 361 -24.59 -35.12 22.96
C LYS A 361 -24.81 -36.42 23.75
N GLU A 362 -25.15 -37.51 23.08
CA GLU A 362 -25.33 -38.84 23.72
C GLU A 362 -24.01 -39.42 24.23
N GLN A 363 -22.89 -39.23 23.51
CA GLN A 363 -21.56 -39.63 23.99
C GLN A 363 -21.13 -38.84 25.23
N ASN A 364 -21.33 -37.52 25.24
CA ASN A 364 -21.05 -36.67 26.39
C ASN A 364 -21.93 -37.04 27.60
N LYS A 365 -23.22 -37.33 27.39
CA LYS A 365 -24.11 -37.82 28.45
C LYS A 365 -23.55 -39.09 29.10
N ARG A 366 -23.16 -40.10 28.30
CA ARG A 366 -22.55 -41.35 28.80
C ARG A 366 -21.25 -41.13 29.56
N PHE A 367 -20.49 -40.09 29.22
CA PHE A 367 -19.30 -39.70 29.96
C PHE A 367 -19.66 -39.12 31.34
N TRP A 368 -20.67 -38.23 31.42
CA TRP A 368 -21.18 -37.69 32.68
C TRP A 368 -21.79 -38.75 33.59
N ASP A 369 -22.58 -39.68 33.04
CA ASP A 369 -23.15 -40.81 33.78
C ASP A 369 -22.02 -41.64 34.42
N ARG A 370 -21.02 -42.06 33.64
CA ARG A 370 -19.85 -42.81 34.14
C ARG A 370 -19.02 -42.03 35.16
N ASN A 371 -18.85 -40.73 34.98
CA ASN A 371 -18.11 -39.89 35.94
C ASN A 371 -18.88 -39.76 37.27
N THR A 372 -20.21 -39.74 37.22
CA THR A 372 -21.08 -39.76 38.40
C THR A 372 -20.96 -41.09 39.14
N ASP A 373 -21.02 -42.23 38.44
CA ASP A 373 -20.82 -43.56 39.01
C ASP A 373 -19.43 -43.71 39.66
N ASN A 374 -18.38 -43.21 39.00
CA ASN A 374 -17.03 -43.17 39.54
C ASN A 374 -16.96 -42.30 40.81
N SER A 375 -17.61 -41.14 40.84
CA SER A 375 -17.67 -40.28 42.03
C SER A 375 -18.35 -40.99 43.20
N VAL A 376 -19.51 -41.63 42.96
CA VAL A 376 -20.23 -42.42 43.98
C VAL A 376 -19.35 -43.55 44.53
N THR A 377 -18.57 -44.21 43.66
CA THR A 377 -17.62 -45.26 44.04
C THR A 377 -16.47 -44.71 44.90
N ILE A 378 -15.88 -43.57 44.52
CA ILE A 378 -14.82 -42.91 45.29
C ILE A 378 -15.33 -42.47 46.67
N ASP A 379 -16.53 -41.89 46.75
CA ASP A 379 -17.12 -41.46 48.02
C ASP A 379 -17.55 -42.65 48.90
N HIS A 380 -17.82 -43.81 48.32
CA HIS A 380 -17.99 -45.05 49.08
C HIS A 380 -16.68 -45.52 49.70
N LEU A 381 -15.60 -45.60 48.91
CA LEU A 381 -14.27 -46.01 49.40
C LEU A 381 -13.72 -45.04 50.46
N ARG A 382 -13.96 -43.73 50.32
CA ARG A 382 -13.64 -42.73 51.35
C ARG A 382 -14.33 -43.03 52.68
N ARG A 383 -15.65 -43.26 52.66
CA ARG A 383 -16.44 -43.63 53.85
C ARG A 383 -15.97 -44.94 54.50
N GLU A 384 -15.52 -45.92 53.71
CA GLU A 384 -14.92 -47.14 54.25
C GLU A 384 -13.57 -46.88 54.92
N LEU A 385 -12.70 -46.07 54.30
CA LEU A 385 -11.42 -45.67 54.86
C LEU A 385 -11.59 -44.90 56.18
N ASP A 386 -12.52 -43.95 56.22
CA ASP A 386 -12.86 -43.20 57.44
C ASP A 386 -13.34 -44.13 58.56
N ASN A 387 -14.21 -45.09 58.24
CA ASN A 387 -14.67 -46.10 59.21
C ASN A 387 -13.50 -46.97 59.73
N LYS A 388 -12.54 -47.33 58.87
CA LYS A 388 -11.33 -48.07 59.28
C LYS A 388 -10.39 -47.22 60.13
N ASN A 389 -10.22 -45.94 59.84
CA ASN A 389 -9.47 -45.00 60.70
C ASN A 389 -10.12 -44.87 62.07
N MET A 390 -11.45 -44.68 62.14
CA MET A 390 -12.20 -44.68 63.41
C MET A 390 -12.08 -46.02 64.15
N GLN A 391 -11.93 -47.15 63.46
CA GLN A 391 -11.69 -48.47 64.09
C GLN A 391 -10.28 -48.55 64.68
N LEU A 392 -9.26 -48.07 63.96
CA LEU A 392 -7.87 -48.01 64.42
C LEU A 392 -7.72 -47.11 65.64
N GLU A 393 -8.32 -45.91 65.64
CA GLU A 393 -8.26 -44.98 66.78
C GLU A 393 -8.83 -45.58 68.07
N ARG A 394 -9.96 -46.29 67.97
CA ARG A 394 -10.55 -47.04 69.12
C ARG A 394 -9.61 -48.13 69.62
N MET A 395 -8.95 -48.87 68.72
CA MET A 395 -7.97 -49.90 69.11
C MET A 395 -6.73 -49.27 69.75
N GLU A 396 -6.23 -48.16 69.22
CA GLU A 396 -5.08 -47.44 69.78
C GLU A 396 -5.37 -46.93 71.20
N ASN A 397 -6.57 -46.39 71.44
CA ASN A 397 -7.00 -45.94 72.75
C ASN A 397 -7.13 -47.11 73.74
N SER A 398 -7.68 -48.25 73.32
CA SER A 398 -7.70 -49.47 74.15
C SER A 398 -6.28 -49.97 74.49
N VAL A 399 -5.33 -49.89 73.56
CA VAL A 399 -3.91 -50.21 73.82
C VAL A 399 -3.26 -49.22 74.79
N LYS A 400 -3.59 -47.92 74.72
CA LYS A 400 -3.14 -46.90 75.69
C LYS A 400 -3.67 -47.22 77.09
N GLU A 401 -4.96 -47.53 77.22
CA GLU A 401 -5.59 -47.93 78.49
C GLU A 401 -4.92 -49.18 79.09
N MET A 402 -4.78 -50.26 78.32
CA MET A 402 -4.08 -51.47 78.77
C MET A 402 -2.64 -51.20 79.22
N ARG A 403 -1.92 -50.31 78.52
CA ARG A 403 -0.55 -49.91 78.91
C ARG A 403 -0.54 -49.18 80.26
N THR A 404 -1.48 -48.26 80.49
CA THR A 404 -1.60 -47.55 81.77
C THR A 404 -1.98 -48.48 82.93
N GLU A 405 -2.86 -49.44 82.69
CA GLU A 405 -3.25 -50.43 83.70
C GLU A 405 -2.09 -51.39 84.04
N CYS A 406 -1.33 -51.85 83.05
CA CYS A 406 -0.11 -52.63 83.28
C CYS A 406 0.93 -51.86 84.11
N HIS A 407 1.11 -50.57 83.83
CA HIS A 407 2.00 -49.70 84.61
C HIS A 407 1.53 -49.60 86.08
N ARG A 408 0.25 -49.33 86.32
CA ARG A 408 -0.36 -49.28 87.66
C ARG A 408 -0.19 -50.60 88.43
N GLN A 409 -0.37 -51.74 87.75
CA GLN A 409 -0.16 -53.06 88.35
C GLN A 409 1.31 -53.28 88.77
N MET A 410 2.27 -52.81 87.97
CA MET A 410 3.69 -52.85 88.30
C MET A 410 4.02 -51.99 89.52
N GLU A 411 3.47 -50.77 89.61
CA GLU A 411 3.62 -49.89 90.79
C GLU A 411 3.10 -50.56 92.08
N HIS A 412 1.94 -51.22 92.02
CA HIS A 412 1.40 -51.97 93.15
C HIS A 412 2.29 -53.14 93.58
N GLN A 413 2.93 -53.85 92.65
CA GLN A 413 3.91 -54.90 92.99
C GLN A 413 5.15 -54.31 93.67
N VAL A 414 5.68 -53.18 93.18
CA VAL A 414 6.82 -52.49 93.79
C VAL A 414 6.50 -52.03 95.22
N ALA A 415 5.30 -51.49 95.46
CA ALA A 415 4.85 -51.11 96.80
C ALA A 415 4.79 -52.33 97.75
N ALA A 416 4.23 -53.46 97.31
CA ALA A 416 4.14 -54.68 98.11
C ALA A 416 5.52 -55.30 98.40
N ILE A 417 6.48 -55.19 97.48
CA ILE A 417 7.88 -55.60 97.71
C ILE A 417 8.56 -54.71 98.76
N LYS A 418 8.31 -53.39 98.72
CA LYS A 418 8.85 -52.44 99.71
C LYS A 418 8.39 -52.78 101.13
N GLU A 419 7.09 -53.03 101.33
CA GLU A 419 6.54 -53.41 102.64
C GLU A 419 7.15 -54.73 103.17
N LYS A 420 7.34 -55.73 102.29
CA LYS A 420 8.04 -56.97 102.63
C LYS A 420 9.48 -56.70 103.09
N ASN A 421 10.23 -55.85 102.40
CA ASN A 421 11.59 -55.48 102.81
C ASN A 421 11.62 -54.79 104.18
N GLU A 422 10.67 -53.91 104.47
CA GLU A 422 10.53 -53.29 105.80
C GLU A 422 10.25 -54.33 106.90
N SER A 423 9.43 -55.35 106.61
CA SER A 423 9.17 -56.46 107.54
C SER A 423 10.40 -57.35 107.79
N ILE A 424 11.24 -57.59 106.78
CA ILE A 424 12.52 -58.31 106.91
C ILE A 424 13.48 -57.51 107.81
N GLY A 425 13.49 -56.18 107.69
CA GLY A 425 14.20 -55.29 108.60
C GLY A 425 13.74 -55.43 110.06
N ARG A 426 12.42 -55.49 110.29
CA ARG A 426 11.85 -55.73 111.63
C ARG A 426 12.25 -57.10 112.20
N ILE A 427 12.21 -58.17 111.40
CA ILE A 427 12.65 -59.52 111.81
C ILE A 427 14.13 -59.53 112.19
N SER A 428 14.98 -58.83 111.44
CA SER A 428 16.41 -58.71 111.72
C SER A 428 16.68 -58.07 113.08
N SER A 429 15.93 -57.02 113.43
CA SER A 429 16.00 -56.37 114.75
C SER A 429 15.59 -57.30 115.89
N LEU A 430 14.48 -58.05 115.73
CA LEU A 430 14.02 -59.04 116.71
C LEU A 430 15.03 -60.18 116.92
N THR A 431 15.73 -60.59 115.86
CA THR A 431 16.79 -61.61 115.94
C THR A 431 17.95 -61.16 116.84
N VAL A 432 18.37 -59.89 116.73
CA VAL A 432 19.41 -59.31 117.60
C VAL A 432 18.95 -59.26 119.07
N GLN A 433 17.68 -58.92 119.34
CA GLN A 433 17.14 -58.96 120.71
C GLN A 433 17.12 -60.38 121.29
N LEU A 434 16.79 -61.40 120.48
CA LEU A 434 16.80 -62.80 120.92
C LEU A 434 18.21 -63.27 121.35
N GLU A 435 19.25 -62.91 120.61
CA GLU A 435 20.63 -63.27 121.01
C GLU A 435 21.05 -62.54 122.29
N SER A 436 20.65 -61.27 122.47
CA SER A 436 20.95 -60.53 123.71
C SER A 436 20.30 -61.14 124.97
N THR A 437 19.12 -61.76 124.84
CA THR A 437 18.41 -62.39 125.96
C THR A 437 18.95 -63.79 126.28
N LYS A 438 19.39 -64.56 125.28
CA LYS A 438 20.15 -65.81 125.49
C LYS A 438 21.44 -65.58 126.27
N GLU A 439 22.14 -64.47 126.00
CA GLU A 439 23.37 -64.10 126.70
C GLU A 439 23.12 -63.75 128.17
N VAL A 440 22.01 -63.09 128.50
CA VAL A 440 21.61 -62.84 129.90
C VAL A 440 21.25 -64.14 130.61
N LEU A 441 20.54 -65.06 129.95
CA LEU A 441 20.20 -66.38 130.51
C LEU A 441 21.45 -67.21 130.85
N ARG A 442 22.52 -67.09 130.04
CA ARG A 442 23.82 -67.73 130.30
C ARG A 442 24.44 -67.25 131.62
N LYS A 443 24.45 -65.95 131.88
CA LYS A 443 24.97 -65.38 133.14
C LYS A 443 24.19 -65.85 134.37
N VAL A 444 22.85 -65.83 134.31
CA VAL A 444 22.00 -66.27 135.43
C VAL A 444 22.21 -67.75 135.75
N LYS A 445 22.50 -68.59 134.74
CA LYS A 445 22.85 -70.00 134.95
C LYS A 445 24.17 -70.15 135.71
N ASP A 446 25.19 -69.35 135.36
CA ASP A 446 26.49 -69.39 136.02
C ASP A 446 26.36 -68.95 137.51
N ASP A 447 25.62 -67.86 137.78
CA ASP A 447 25.34 -67.38 139.14
C ASP A 447 24.63 -68.43 140.03
N LEU A 448 23.70 -69.20 139.46
CA LEU A 448 23.00 -70.28 140.18
C LEU A 448 23.98 -71.39 140.62
N THR A 449 24.98 -71.73 139.79
CA THR A 449 25.99 -72.74 140.16
C THR A 449 26.90 -72.26 141.28
N ALA A 450 27.23 -70.96 141.34
CA ALA A 450 27.95 -70.39 142.47
C ALA A 450 27.16 -70.48 143.79
N LYS A 451 25.85 -70.20 143.75
CA LYS A 451 24.98 -70.27 144.94
C LYS A 451 24.79 -71.69 145.49
N GLN A 452 24.88 -72.72 144.65
CA GLN A 452 24.84 -74.12 145.09
C GLN A 452 26.06 -74.48 145.97
N ILE A 453 27.24 -73.96 145.63
CA ILE A 453 28.49 -74.20 146.37
C ILE A 453 28.48 -73.47 147.73
N ASP A 454 27.96 -72.24 147.78
CA ASP A 454 27.78 -71.48 149.01
C ASP A 454 26.92 -72.25 150.04
N LEU A 455 25.82 -72.87 149.59
CA LEU A 455 24.87 -73.61 150.44
C LEU A 455 25.51 -74.86 151.05
N GLU A 456 26.20 -75.67 150.24
CA GLU A 456 26.88 -76.90 150.68
C GLU A 456 28.04 -76.59 151.66
N THR A 457 28.62 -75.39 151.55
CA THR A 457 29.62 -74.87 152.50
C THR A 457 28.97 -74.43 153.81
N ALA A 458 27.80 -73.77 153.75
CA ALA A 458 27.06 -73.32 154.92
C ALA A 458 26.61 -74.50 155.81
N GLU A 459 26.09 -75.59 155.24
CA GLU A 459 25.63 -76.76 155.99
C GLU A 459 26.73 -77.38 156.86
N LYS A 460 27.98 -77.46 156.37
CA LYS A 460 29.16 -77.91 157.15
C LYS A 460 29.54 -76.97 158.29
N THR A 461 29.20 -75.68 158.21
CA THR A 461 29.47 -74.73 159.30
C THR A 461 28.44 -74.82 160.43
N VAL A 462 27.18 -75.13 160.12
CA VAL A 462 26.10 -75.25 161.12
C VAL A 462 26.38 -76.38 162.10
N SER A 463 26.77 -77.58 161.63
CA SER A 463 27.10 -78.71 162.52
C SER A 463 28.25 -78.44 163.49
N ASN A 464 29.22 -77.59 163.11
CA ASN A 464 30.34 -77.20 163.98
C ASN A 464 29.98 -76.10 164.99
N LEU A 465 28.92 -75.33 164.74
CA LEU A 465 28.47 -74.26 165.65
C LEU A 465 27.59 -74.80 166.78
N THR A 466 26.76 -75.83 166.55
CA THR A 466 25.93 -76.45 167.60
C THR A 466 26.78 -77.01 168.75
N ALA A 467 27.93 -77.64 168.45
CA ALA A 467 28.86 -78.15 169.46
C ALA A 467 29.58 -77.04 170.26
N ARG A 468 29.73 -75.83 169.70
CA ARG A 468 30.38 -74.69 170.38
C ARG A 468 29.43 -73.86 171.23
N LEU A 469 28.12 -74.00 171.06
CA LEU A 469 27.12 -73.20 171.77
C LEU A 469 26.92 -73.70 173.22
N GLN A 470 26.92 -75.03 173.43
CA GLN A 470 26.82 -75.66 174.77
C GLN A 470 28.04 -75.35 175.68
N GLU A 471 29.20 -75.06 175.11
CA GLU A 471 30.42 -74.68 175.85
C GLU A 471 30.35 -73.20 176.33
N LYS A 472 29.61 -72.35 175.61
CA LYS A 472 29.57 -70.89 175.83
C LYS A 472 28.58 -70.44 176.90
N GLU A 473 27.51 -71.18 177.15
CA GLU A 473 26.51 -70.84 178.18
C GLU A 473 27.11 -70.78 179.59
N ARG A 474 28.09 -71.64 179.91
CA ARG A 474 28.76 -71.65 181.23
C ARG A 474 29.70 -70.46 181.48
N VAL A 475 30.00 -69.65 180.47
CA VAL A 475 30.98 -68.54 180.56
C VAL A 475 30.30 -67.16 180.58
N LEU A 476 29.09 -67.05 180.00
CA LEU A 476 28.40 -65.75 179.85
C LEU A 476 27.88 -65.18 181.19
N GLU A 477 27.53 -66.02 182.16
CA GLU A 477 27.09 -65.62 183.51
C GLU A 477 28.19 -64.87 184.31
N VAL A 478 29.46 -65.02 183.91
CA VAL A 478 30.60 -64.31 184.50
C VAL A 478 30.82 -62.93 183.85
N THR A 479 30.48 -62.78 182.55
CA THR A 479 30.78 -61.56 181.78
C THR A 479 29.76 -60.43 181.88
N ASP A 480 28.53 -60.69 182.37
CA ASP A 480 27.48 -59.66 182.53
C ASP A 480 27.86 -58.56 183.57
N LYS A 481 28.83 -58.84 184.45
CA LYS A 481 29.33 -57.89 185.46
C LYS A 481 30.30 -56.85 184.91
N GLU A 482 30.90 -57.06 183.73
CA GLU A 482 31.96 -56.18 183.18
C GLU A 482 31.40 -55.10 182.23
N MET A 483 30.33 -55.39 181.48
CA MET A 483 29.86 -54.53 180.37
C MET A 483 29.32 -53.14 180.78
N LYS A 484 28.89 -52.96 182.04
CA LYS A 484 28.34 -51.67 182.52
C LYS A 484 29.39 -50.54 182.63
N LYS A 485 30.68 -50.85 182.44
CA LYS A 485 31.81 -49.92 182.68
C LYS A 485 32.28 -49.13 181.45
N LEU A 486 32.00 -49.58 180.23
CA LEU A 486 32.61 -49.03 179.00
C LEU A 486 31.69 -48.14 178.14
N HIS A 487 30.41 -48.02 178.48
CA HIS A 487 29.45 -47.19 177.70
C HIS A 487 29.68 -45.66 177.81
N SER A 488 30.56 -45.21 178.70
CA SER A 488 30.68 -43.78 179.08
C SER A 488 31.67 -42.95 178.22
N GLN A 489 32.47 -43.55 177.34
CA GLN A 489 33.64 -42.86 176.74
C GLN A 489 33.54 -42.54 175.24
N LEU A 490 32.58 -43.09 174.48
CA LEU A 490 32.55 -42.93 173.01
C LEU A 490 31.92 -41.60 172.52
N GLY A 491 31.18 -40.88 173.37
CA GLY A 491 30.35 -39.73 172.97
C GLY A 491 31.10 -38.49 172.49
N ASN A 492 32.40 -38.35 172.79
CA ASN A 492 33.12 -37.08 172.65
C ASN A 492 33.76 -36.82 171.26
N ARG A 493 33.60 -37.72 170.28
CA ARG A 493 34.44 -37.72 169.05
C ARG A 493 33.71 -37.47 167.73
N MET A 494 32.49 -36.93 167.76
CA MET A 494 31.60 -36.83 166.58
C MET A 494 31.36 -35.38 166.08
N GLN A 495 32.22 -34.41 166.42
CA GLN A 495 31.89 -32.97 166.27
C GLN A 495 32.88 -32.10 165.46
N GLU A 496 33.84 -32.69 164.73
CA GLU A 496 35.02 -31.95 164.22
C GLU A 496 35.21 -31.91 162.68
N LEU A 497 34.19 -32.26 161.88
CA LEU A 497 34.26 -32.25 160.40
C LEU A 497 33.08 -31.51 159.75
N GLN A 498 33.04 -30.17 159.85
CA GLN A 498 31.92 -29.36 159.34
C GLN A 498 32.32 -27.94 158.84
N HIS A 499 33.56 -27.71 158.37
CA HIS A 499 34.06 -26.32 158.18
C HIS A 499 35.00 -26.03 156.98
N LEU A 500 34.71 -26.51 155.75
CA LEU A 500 35.35 -25.97 154.53
C LEU A 500 34.35 -25.79 153.38
N LYS A 501 33.78 -24.58 153.28
CA LYS A 501 32.96 -24.08 152.17
C LYS A 501 33.08 -22.55 152.16
N ASN A 502 33.75 -21.99 151.14
CA ASN A 502 33.69 -20.60 150.60
C ASN A 502 35.06 -20.16 150.02
N GLU A 503 35.13 -19.82 148.74
CA GLU A 503 36.05 -18.82 148.11
C GLU A 503 35.69 -18.67 146.61
N GLU A 504 35.24 -17.48 146.17
CA GLU A 504 34.62 -17.23 144.85
C GLU A 504 35.05 -15.88 144.20
N ASP A 505 36.21 -15.32 144.56
CA ASP A 505 36.56 -13.92 144.21
C ASP A 505 37.85 -13.76 143.35
N CYS A 506 37.73 -13.87 142.01
CA CYS A 506 38.83 -13.46 141.10
C CYS A 506 38.46 -13.13 139.62
N LEU A 507 37.28 -12.56 139.35
CA LEU A 507 36.85 -12.18 137.98
C LEU A 507 36.80 -10.65 137.77
N HIS A 508 37.92 -10.03 137.37
CA HIS A 508 37.90 -8.61 136.91
C HIS A 508 38.80 -8.29 135.68
N ASN A 509 39.67 -9.19 135.22
CA ASN A 509 40.62 -8.85 134.15
C ASN A 509 40.08 -9.04 132.71
N VAL A 510 39.01 -9.83 132.52
CA VAL A 510 38.47 -10.18 131.19
C VAL A 510 37.54 -9.10 130.60
N GLN A 511 37.01 -8.20 131.43
CA GLN A 511 35.97 -7.25 131.00
C GLN A 511 36.51 -6.06 130.19
N ALA A 512 37.78 -5.65 130.41
CA ALA A 512 38.40 -4.52 129.70
C ALA A 512 38.77 -4.85 128.24
N GLU A 513 39.07 -6.12 127.94
CA GLU A 513 39.42 -6.55 126.58
C GLU A 513 38.19 -6.57 125.65
N CYS A 514 37.01 -6.89 126.19
CA CYS A 514 35.74 -6.89 125.45
C CYS A 514 35.31 -5.51 124.92
N GLU A 515 35.55 -4.42 125.66
CA GLU A 515 35.14 -3.08 125.21
C GLU A 515 36.02 -2.55 124.07
N THR A 516 37.31 -2.90 124.08
CA THR A 516 38.27 -2.48 123.04
C THR A 516 37.96 -3.11 121.68
N LEU A 517 37.60 -4.40 121.67
CA LEU A 517 37.20 -5.11 120.45
C LEU A 517 35.87 -4.58 119.87
N LYS A 518 34.95 -4.12 120.73
CA LYS A 518 33.65 -3.58 120.31
C LYS A 518 33.77 -2.28 119.52
N LEU A 519 34.71 -1.41 119.88
CA LEU A 519 35.00 -0.18 119.13
C LEU A 519 35.65 -0.45 117.76
N GLN A 520 36.51 -1.47 117.66
CA GLN A 520 37.08 -1.86 116.36
C GLN A 520 36.04 -2.47 115.40
N LEU A 521 35.03 -3.17 115.94
CA LEU A 521 33.96 -3.76 115.13
C LEU A 521 33.08 -2.67 114.48
N LEU A 522 32.70 -1.63 115.24
CA LEU A 522 31.90 -0.50 114.74
C LEU A 522 32.61 0.30 113.62
N GLU A 523 33.93 0.50 113.71
CA GLU A 523 34.69 1.18 112.64
C GLU A 523 34.76 0.32 111.36
N LYS A 524 34.83 -1.01 111.49
CA LYS A 524 34.74 -1.92 110.32
C LYS A 524 33.35 -1.90 109.70
N GLU A 525 32.31 -1.82 110.50
CA GLU A 525 30.91 -1.77 110.06
C GLU A 525 30.61 -0.48 109.27
N ARG A 526 31.10 0.68 109.76
CA ARG A 526 31.09 1.96 109.04
C ARG A 526 31.80 1.90 107.68
N ILE A 527 32.92 1.18 107.58
CA ILE A 527 33.64 0.98 106.30
C ILE A 527 32.82 0.10 105.34
N VAL A 528 32.10 -0.91 105.85
CA VAL A 528 31.20 -1.76 105.05
C VAL A 528 30.03 -0.95 104.48
N GLU A 529 29.41 -0.05 105.27
CA GLU A 529 28.34 0.83 104.77
C GLU A 529 28.81 1.73 103.61
N ILE A 530 30.04 2.27 103.70
CA ILE A 530 30.62 3.09 102.63
C ILE A 530 30.80 2.27 101.35
N PHE A 531 31.32 1.04 101.45
CA PHE A 531 31.44 0.15 100.29
C PHE A 531 30.08 -0.30 99.74
N GLN A 532 29.09 -0.59 100.58
CA GLN A 532 27.72 -0.90 100.13
C GLN A 532 27.10 0.28 99.35
N LYS A 533 27.28 1.51 99.83
CA LYS A 533 26.82 2.73 99.13
C LYS A 533 27.55 2.93 97.80
N GLN A 534 28.85 2.63 97.74
CA GLN A 534 29.65 2.70 96.51
C GLN A 534 29.24 1.61 95.51
N ILE A 535 28.91 0.41 95.97
CA ILE A 535 28.36 -0.69 95.16
C ILE A 535 26.98 -0.29 94.61
N GLY A 536 26.08 0.23 95.44
CA GLY A 536 24.75 0.67 95.01
C GLY A 536 24.79 1.72 93.88
N ASN A 537 25.68 2.72 94.01
CA ASN A 537 25.92 3.71 92.96
C ASN A 537 26.48 3.06 91.68
N MET A 538 27.38 2.08 91.79
CA MET A 538 27.95 1.37 90.65
C MET A 538 26.89 0.53 89.91
N THR A 539 26.04 -0.20 90.65
CA THR A 539 24.91 -0.96 90.10
C THR A 539 23.95 -0.05 89.34
N GLN A 540 23.59 1.11 89.90
CA GLN A 540 22.72 2.07 89.22
C GLN A 540 23.31 2.58 87.89
N ILE A 541 24.62 2.79 87.80
CA ILE A 541 25.30 3.19 86.55
C ILE A 541 25.30 2.04 85.54
N VAL A 542 25.53 0.80 85.99
CA VAL A 542 25.43 -0.40 85.13
C VAL A 542 24.00 -0.58 84.59
N ASP A 543 22.97 -0.38 85.42
CA ASP A 543 21.56 -0.44 85.00
C ASP A 543 21.17 0.72 84.06
N GLN A 544 21.78 1.90 84.20
CA GLN A 544 21.63 3.01 83.26
C GLN A 544 22.23 2.62 81.89
N HIS A 545 23.46 2.11 81.87
CA HIS A 545 24.14 1.69 80.64
C HIS A 545 23.44 0.51 79.96
N SER A 546 22.93 -0.46 80.73
CA SER A 546 22.13 -1.58 80.24
C SER A 546 20.87 -1.11 79.51
N ARG A 547 20.14 -0.14 80.09
CA ARG A 547 18.96 0.46 79.44
C ARG A 547 19.31 1.25 78.18
N THR A 548 20.41 1.99 78.16
CA THR A 548 20.89 2.69 76.95
C THR A 548 21.31 1.70 75.86
N ALA A 549 22.03 0.62 76.21
CA ALA A 549 22.41 -0.42 75.27
C ALA A 549 21.19 -1.15 74.69
N GLY A 550 20.18 -1.45 75.52
CA GLY A 550 18.91 -2.02 75.07
C GLY A 550 18.16 -1.11 74.09
N ALA A 551 18.13 0.20 74.33
CA ALA A 551 17.54 1.16 73.40
C ALA A 551 18.27 1.20 72.05
N MET A 552 19.61 1.18 72.06
CA MET A 552 20.42 1.14 70.84
C MET A 552 20.26 -0.17 70.05
N GLU A 553 20.07 -1.31 70.73
CA GLU A 553 19.83 -2.61 70.06
C GLU A 553 18.43 -2.67 69.42
N VAL A 554 17.43 -2.02 70.02
CA VAL A 554 16.09 -1.83 69.42
C VAL A 554 16.17 -0.91 68.19
N GLU A 555 16.89 0.21 68.26
CA GLU A 555 17.09 1.12 67.12
C GLU A 555 17.84 0.43 65.97
N LYS A 556 18.91 -0.32 66.28
CA LYS A 556 19.63 -1.18 65.33
C LYS A 556 18.73 -2.22 64.68
N SER A 557 17.83 -2.84 65.45
CA SER A 557 16.85 -3.81 64.93
C SER A 557 15.84 -3.14 63.99
N GLN A 558 15.36 -1.94 64.33
CA GLN A 558 14.46 -1.15 63.51
C GLN A 558 15.12 -0.70 62.19
N LEU A 559 16.36 -0.18 62.24
CA LEU A 559 17.13 0.17 61.04
C LEU A 559 17.43 -1.05 60.17
N THR A 560 17.72 -2.21 60.77
CA THR A 560 17.91 -3.48 60.03
C THR A 560 16.63 -3.89 59.32
N LYS A 561 15.47 -3.74 59.95
CA LYS A 561 14.16 -3.98 59.32
C LYS A 561 13.93 -3.02 58.14
N GLU A 562 14.15 -1.72 58.33
CA GLU A 562 13.98 -0.72 57.28
C GLU A 562 14.91 -0.97 56.09
N ILE A 563 16.17 -1.35 56.31
CA ILE A 563 17.11 -1.74 55.25
C ILE A 563 16.58 -2.94 54.46
N ASN A 564 16.00 -3.95 55.13
CA ASN A 564 15.41 -5.11 54.47
C ASN A 564 14.12 -4.75 53.69
N ASP A 565 13.26 -3.89 54.25
CA ASP A 565 12.05 -3.41 53.58
C ASP A 565 12.40 -2.57 52.32
N TRP A 566 13.41 -1.70 52.40
CA TRP A 566 13.94 -0.97 51.24
C TRP A 566 14.58 -1.89 50.20
N LYS A 567 15.32 -2.92 50.63
CA LYS A 567 15.90 -3.94 49.74
C LYS A 567 14.83 -4.74 49.00
N LEU A 568 13.78 -5.16 49.69
CA LEU A 568 12.62 -5.83 49.07
C LEU A 568 11.93 -4.91 48.05
N LYS A 569 11.76 -3.63 48.40
CA LYS A 569 11.14 -2.65 47.50
C LYS A 569 12.00 -2.33 46.27
N ALA A 570 13.32 -2.33 46.42
CA ALA A 570 14.25 -2.21 45.29
C ALA A 570 14.14 -3.41 44.34
N GLU A 571 14.06 -4.64 44.85
CA GLU A 571 13.90 -5.83 44.00
C GLU A 571 12.52 -5.87 43.32
N GLN A 572 11.45 -5.46 44.01
CA GLN A 572 10.12 -5.29 43.38
C GLN A 572 10.13 -4.25 42.26
N LEU A 573 10.80 -3.11 42.44
CA LEU A 573 10.95 -2.08 41.41
C LEU A 573 11.80 -2.57 40.23
N LYS A 574 12.79 -3.43 40.48
CA LYS A 574 13.61 -4.07 39.44
C LYS A 574 12.80 -5.06 38.61
N ILE A 575 12.03 -5.95 39.24
CA ILE A 575 11.09 -6.85 38.54
C ILE A 575 10.09 -6.03 37.70
N ALA A 576 9.52 -4.97 38.28
CA ALA A 576 8.58 -4.09 37.57
C ALA A 576 9.24 -3.33 36.39
N LYS A 577 10.52 -2.97 36.49
CA LYS A 577 11.30 -2.39 35.38
C LYS A 577 11.51 -3.44 34.27
N ASP A 578 11.98 -4.63 34.63
CA ASP A 578 12.33 -5.68 33.69
C ASP A 578 11.05 -6.19 32.96
N GLU A 579 9.90 -6.25 33.64
CA GLU A 579 8.58 -6.46 33.01
C GLU A 579 8.20 -5.36 32.00
N LYS A 580 8.56 -4.09 32.26
CA LYS A 580 8.26 -2.97 31.36
C LYS A 580 9.18 -2.99 30.14
N GLU A 581 10.46 -3.34 30.31
CA GLU A 581 11.40 -3.56 29.21
C GLU A 581 10.96 -4.73 28.32
N ALA A 582 10.51 -5.85 28.90
CA ALA A 582 9.94 -6.96 28.12
C ALA A 582 8.72 -6.53 27.28
N ARG A 583 7.80 -5.74 27.85
CA ARG A 583 6.64 -5.19 27.09
C ARG A 583 7.04 -4.17 26.02
N ILE A 584 8.12 -3.41 26.23
CA ILE A 584 8.66 -2.51 25.21
C ILE A 584 9.17 -3.33 24.02
N HIS A 585 9.98 -4.36 24.26
CA HIS A 585 10.47 -5.25 23.21
C HIS A 585 9.34 -6.00 22.47
N GLU A 586 8.28 -6.42 23.18
CA GLU A 586 7.07 -7.00 22.55
C GLU A 586 6.38 -5.99 21.61
N MET A 587 6.28 -4.72 22.01
CA MET A 587 5.71 -3.66 21.17
C MET A 587 6.62 -3.28 19.99
N GLU A 588 7.95 -3.26 20.19
CA GLU A 588 8.93 -3.05 19.11
C GLU A 588 8.88 -4.16 18.05
N ALA A 589 8.73 -5.43 18.49
CA ALA A 589 8.54 -6.56 17.58
C ALA A 589 7.23 -6.45 16.79
N ARG A 590 6.10 -6.12 17.45
CA ARG A 590 4.81 -5.87 16.76
C ARG A 590 4.87 -4.70 15.79
N LEU A 591 5.56 -3.62 16.14
CA LEU A 591 5.77 -2.48 15.23
C LEU A 591 6.57 -2.90 13.99
N SER A 592 7.66 -3.65 14.18
CA SER A 592 8.48 -4.18 13.09
C SER A 592 7.68 -5.11 12.14
N GLU A 593 6.80 -5.93 12.71
CA GLU A 593 5.87 -6.79 11.96
C GLU A 593 4.86 -5.98 11.14
N LEU A 594 4.20 -4.99 11.75
CA LEU A 594 3.27 -4.09 11.07
C LEU A 594 3.96 -3.28 9.97
N GLU A 595 5.21 -2.86 10.18
CA GLU A 595 5.98 -2.12 9.19
C GLU A 595 6.36 -3.02 8.00
N ARG A 596 6.73 -4.28 8.27
CA ARG A 596 6.92 -5.34 7.25
C ARG A 596 5.62 -5.60 6.45
N GLU A 597 4.46 -5.61 7.10
CA GLU A 597 3.16 -5.78 6.42
C GLU A 597 2.75 -4.57 5.59
N LYS A 598 2.96 -3.36 6.11
CA LYS A 598 2.78 -2.11 5.36
C LYS A 598 3.63 -2.10 4.10
N VAL A 599 4.91 -2.50 4.17
CA VAL A 599 5.79 -2.60 2.99
C VAL A 599 5.26 -3.64 1.99
N LYS A 600 4.85 -4.84 2.44
CA LYS A 600 4.23 -5.85 1.57
C LYS A 600 2.99 -5.30 0.85
N LEU A 601 2.07 -4.66 1.59
CA LEU A 601 0.85 -4.07 1.02
C LEU A 601 1.14 -2.95 0.02
N VAL A 602 2.14 -2.10 0.30
CA VAL A 602 2.58 -1.04 -0.63
C VAL A 602 3.16 -1.62 -1.91
N ASN A 603 3.98 -2.67 -1.83
CA ASN A 603 4.53 -3.36 -3.00
C ASN A 603 3.41 -3.96 -3.86
N THR A 604 2.48 -4.72 -3.26
CA THR A 604 1.32 -5.29 -3.97
C THR A 604 0.33 -4.23 -4.47
N CYS A 605 0.31 -3.02 -3.88
CA CYS A 605 -0.44 -1.90 -4.42
C CYS A 605 0.26 -1.28 -5.64
N SER A 606 1.60 -1.16 -5.60
CA SER A 606 2.42 -0.67 -6.71
C SER A 606 2.38 -1.62 -7.91
N GLU A 607 2.49 -2.93 -7.69
CA GLU A 607 2.35 -3.96 -8.72
C GLU A 607 0.99 -3.90 -9.43
N ARG A 608 -0.11 -3.77 -8.66
CA ARG A 608 -1.46 -3.59 -9.22
C ARG A 608 -1.62 -2.26 -9.96
N LEU A 609 -0.95 -1.19 -9.51
CA LEU A 609 -0.94 0.09 -10.21
C LEU A 609 -0.18 0.02 -11.54
N HIS A 610 0.94 -0.71 -11.59
CA HIS A 610 1.66 -0.98 -12.85
C HIS A 610 0.78 -1.76 -13.82
N ALA A 611 0.23 -2.91 -13.41
CA ALA A 611 -0.68 -3.70 -14.24
C ALA A 611 -1.90 -2.91 -14.74
N PHE A 612 -2.47 -2.02 -13.90
CA PHE A 612 -3.55 -1.13 -14.32
C PHE A 612 -3.11 -0.12 -15.39
N ASN A 613 -1.91 0.45 -15.27
CA ASN A 613 -1.38 1.38 -16.28
C ASN A 613 -1.07 0.67 -17.61
N ASP A 614 -0.57 -0.58 -17.54
CA ASP A 614 -0.30 -1.39 -18.74
C ASP A 614 -1.62 -1.75 -19.46
N MET A 615 -2.64 -2.23 -18.75
CA MET A 615 -3.98 -2.45 -19.31
C MET A 615 -4.61 -1.17 -19.86
N LYS A 616 -4.36 -0.01 -19.23
CA LYS A 616 -4.82 1.27 -19.73
C LYS A 616 -4.14 1.63 -21.06
N LEU A 617 -2.83 1.40 -21.18
CA LEU A 617 -2.08 1.61 -22.42
C LEU A 617 -2.61 0.72 -23.54
N GLU A 618 -2.86 -0.56 -23.26
CA GLU A 618 -3.45 -1.52 -24.20
C GLU A 618 -4.85 -1.07 -24.64
N LYS A 619 -5.71 -0.65 -23.70
CA LYS A 619 -7.03 -0.08 -24.00
C LYS A 619 -6.95 1.18 -24.86
N ASP A 620 -5.95 2.04 -24.66
CA ASP A 620 -5.73 3.23 -25.48
C ASP A 620 -5.19 2.85 -26.88
N GLN A 621 -4.34 1.82 -27.00
CA GLN A 621 -3.90 1.25 -28.28
C GLN A 621 -5.07 0.66 -29.09
N LEU A 622 -5.86 -0.24 -28.50
CA LEU A 622 -7.03 -0.84 -29.13
C LEU A 622 -8.08 0.21 -29.55
N MET A 623 -8.22 1.29 -28.78
CA MET A 623 -9.10 2.41 -29.16
C MET A 623 -8.58 3.15 -30.41
N ASN A 624 -7.27 3.33 -30.54
CA ASN A 624 -6.65 3.92 -31.73
C ASN A 624 -6.75 2.98 -32.94
N GLU A 625 -6.54 1.68 -32.78
CA GLU A 625 -6.72 0.67 -33.84
C GLU A 625 -8.18 0.62 -34.32
N LEU A 626 -9.14 0.63 -33.40
CA LEU A 626 -10.57 0.66 -33.73
C LEU A 626 -10.96 1.96 -34.44
N GLN A 627 -10.35 3.10 -34.08
CA GLN A 627 -10.55 4.36 -34.78
C GLN A 627 -9.92 4.35 -36.18
N ALA A 628 -8.73 3.74 -36.34
CA ALA A 628 -8.11 3.54 -37.65
C ALA A 628 -8.98 2.65 -38.55
N GLY A 629 -9.44 1.49 -38.05
CA GLY A 629 -10.35 0.60 -38.78
C GLY A 629 -11.69 1.25 -39.15
N ARG A 630 -12.21 2.16 -38.30
CA ARG A 630 -13.38 3.00 -38.66
C ARG A 630 -13.07 3.96 -39.81
N SER A 631 -11.90 4.58 -39.82
CA SER A 631 -11.46 5.45 -40.92
C SER A 631 -11.22 4.68 -42.22
N GLU A 632 -10.63 3.49 -42.15
CA GLU A 632 -10.48 2.58 -43.30
C GLU A 632 -11.85 2.15 -43.85
N LEU A 633 -12.78 1.78 -42.98
CA LEU A 633 -14.15 1.40 -43.37
C LEU A 633 -14.90 2.58 -44.02
N ALA A 634 -14.70 3.80 -43.53
CA ALA A 634 -15.26 5.01 -44.15
C ALA A 634 -14.69 5.23 -45.55
N GLY A 635 -13.37 5.15 -45.72
CA GLY A 635 -12.72 5.25 -47.05
C GLY A 635 -13.13 4.13 -48.01
N LEU A 636 -13.36 2.92 -47.51
CA LEU A 636 -13.88 1.80 -48.31
C LEU A 636 -15.36 2.03 -48.71
N ALA A 637 -16.16 2.63 -47.84
CA ALA A 637 -17.56 2.99 -48.15
C ALA A 637 -17.64 4.13 -49.18
N GLU A 638 -16.77 5.14 -49.08
CA GLU A 638 -16.60 6.18 -50.11
C GLU A 638 -16.21 5.56 -51.46
N GLY A 639 -15.18 4.70 -51.46
CA GLY A 639 -14.76 3.95 -52.65
C GLY A 639 -15.85 3.04 -53.23
N PHE A 640 -16.76 2.51 -52.41
CA PHE A 640 -17.91 1.74 -52.87
C PHE A 640 -18.98 2.62 -53.54
N GLU A 641 -19.27 3.82 -53.01
CA GLU A 641 -20.19 4.77 -53.64
C GLU A 641 -19.59 5.37 -54.93
N ASP A 642 -18.27 5.58 -54.99
CA ASP A 642 -17.55 5.92 -56.22
C ASP A 642 -17.65 4.78 -57.26
N LEU A 643 -17.34 3.54 -56.89
CA LEU A 643 -17.46 2.38 -57.77
C LEU A 643 -18.92 2.17 -58.26
N LYS A 644 -19.91 2.46 -57.41
CA LYS A 644 -21.34 2.42 -57.75
C LYS A 644 -21.75 3.59 -58.67
N ARG A 645 -21.07 4.72 -58.62
CA ARG A 645 -21.16 5.81 -59.61
C ARG A 645 -20.58 5.36 -60.94
N ASP A 646 -19.37 4.80 -60.93
CA ASP A 646 -18.72 4.24 -62.12
C ASP A 646 -19.57 3.15 -62.79
N TYR A 647 -20.17 2.22 -62.01
CA TYR A 647 -21.10 1.23 -62.54
C TYR A 647 -22.35 1.86 -63.15
N ARG A 648 -22.93 2.90 -62.52
CA ARG A 648 -24.09 3.61 -63.06
C ARG A 648 -23.75 4.33 -64.37
N ASP A 649 -22.61 5.01 -64.40
CA ASP A 649 -22.13 5.72 -65.59
C ASP A 649 -21.73 4.73 -66.69
N LYS A 650 -21.16 3.57 -66.34
CA LYS A 650 -20.89 2.49 -67.29
C LYS A 650 -22.17 1.81 -67.78
N ILE A 651 -23.20 1.65 -66.95
CA ILE A 651 -24.52 1.20 -67.39
C ILE A 651 -25.12 2.20 -68.35
N LYS A 652 -25.03 3.50 -68.08
CA LYS A 652 -25.51 4.58 -68.97
C LYS A 652 -24.71 4.64 -70.28
N GLU A 653 -23.40 4.45 -70.23
CA GLU A 653 -22.54 4.33 -71.41
C GLU A 653 -22.91 3.07 -72.22
N MET A 654 -23.04 1.92 -71.55
CA MET A 654 -23.49 0.67 -72.16
C MET A 654 -24.88 0.82 -72.77
N GLU A 655 -25.82 1.50 -72.12
CA GLU A 655 -27.15 1.80 -72.65
C GLU A 655 -27.08 2.72 -73.87
N ASN A 656 -26.23 3.75 -73.85
CA ASN A 656 -25.97 4.59 -75.01
C ASN A 656 -25.35 3.80 -76.17
N THR A 657 -24.38 2.92 -75.90
CA THR A 657 -23.81 2.02 -76.92
C THR A 657 -24.81 0.96 -77.37
N ALA A 658 -25.67 0.45 -76.50
CA ALA A 658 -26.72 -0.52 -76.80
C ALA A 658 -27.83 0.13 -77.62
N ASN A 659 -28.15 1.41 -77.39
CA ASN A 659 -29.06 2.18 -78.23
C ASN A 659 -28.43 2.48 -79.60
N ARG A 660 -27.14 2.82 -79.65
CA ARG A 660 -26.38 2.96 -80.91
C ARG A 660 -26.31 1.64 -81.68
N LEU A 661 -26.01 0.54 -80.99
CA LEU A 661 -25.99 -0.82 -81.50
C LEU A 661 -27.40 -1.31 -81.83
N LYS A 662 -28.46 -0.84 -81.17
CA LYS A 662 -29.87 -1.15 -81.50
C LYS A 662 -30.33 -0.37 -82.73
N MET A 663 -29.79 0.81 -82.97
CA MET A 663 -29.94 1.50 -84.26
C MET A 663 -29.14 0.81 -85.37
N GLN A 664 -27.88 0.42 -85.11
CA GLN A 664 -27.09 -0.38 -86.04
C GLN A 664 -27.69 -1.78 -86.26
N VAL A 665 -28.27 -2.41 -85.25
CA VAL A 665 -28.99 -3.70 -85.36
C VAL A 665 -30.32 -3.48 -86.04
N LYS A 666 -31.05 -2.38 -85.85
CA LYS A 666 -32.23 -2.10 -86.70
C LYS A 666 -31.84 -1.93 -88.18
N SER A 667 -30.73 -1.25 -88.49
CA SER A 667 -30.16 -1.19 -89.84
C SER A 667 -29.75 -2.59 -90.33
N ALA A 668 -28.94 -3.27 -89.54
CA ALA A 668 -28.42 -4.60 -89.79
C ALA A 668 -29.46 -5.72 -89.57
N GLN A 669 -30.71 -5.40 -89.23
CA GLN A 669 -31.90 -6.28 -89.16
C GLN A 669 -32.84 -5.93 -90.30
N GLY A 670 -32.77 -4.72 -90.85
CA GLY A 670 -33.11 -4.49 -92.25
C GLY A 670 -32.20 -5.29 -93.18
N GLU A 671 -30.92 -5.46 -92.85
CA GLU A 671 -29.99 -6.36 -93.55
C GLU A 671 -30.16 -7.82 -93.11
N LEU A 672 -30.33 -8.10 -91.81
CA LEU A 672 -30.47 -9.46 -91.31
C LEU A 672 -31.87 -10.02 -91.51
N GLU A 673 -32.95 -9.29 -91.82
CA GLU A 673 -34.12 -9.95 -92.43
C GLU A 673 -33.82 -10.45 -93.86
N ARG A 674 -32.83 -9.85 -94.55
CA ARG A 674 -32.27 -10.38 -95.80
C ARG A 674 -31.32 -11.57 -95.56
N THR A 675 -30.90 -11.84 -94.31
CA THR A 675 -30.07 -13.02 -93.94
C THR A 675 -30.70 -13.98 -92.92
N ARG A 676 -31.88 -13.69 -92.36
CA ARG A 676 -32.66 -14.49 -91.38
C ARG A 676 -33.83 -15.21 -92.04
N THR A 677 -34.22 -14.73 -93.23
CA THR A 677 -34.66 -15.60 -94.32
C THR A 677 -33.64 -16.69 -94.68
N ALA A 678 -32.33 -16.50 -94.43
CA ALA A 678 -31.28 -17.49 -94.70
C ALA A 678 -30.74 -18.25 -93.46
N LEU A 679 -30.92 -17.74 -92.24
CA LEU A 679 -30.36 -18.30 -91.00
C LEU A 679 -31.43 -18.61 -89.92
N LYS A 680 -32.55 -19.17 -90.34
CA LYS A 680 -33.63 -19.67 -89.45
C LYS A 680 -33.32 -21.09 -88.94
N THR A 681 -32.06 -21.35 -88.59
CA THR A 681 -31.47 -22.71 -88.72
C THR A 681 -30.86 -23.30 -87.43
N VAL A 682 -30.42 -22.51 -86.44
CA VAL A 682 -29.72 -23.07 -85.24
C VAL A 682 -30.19 -22.45 -83.91
N GLU A 683 -30.42 -23.39 -82.98
CA GLU A 683 -31.00 -23.41 -81.63
C GLU A 683 -30.27 -22.64 -80.50
N GLY A 684 -30.71 -22.85 -79.24
CA GLY A 684 -30.00 -22.52 -78.00
C GLY A 684 -30.40 -23.38 -76.78
N SER A 685 -29.56 -23.42 -75.73
CA SER A 685 -29.72 -24.04 -74.38
C SER A 685 -28.51 -23.66 -73.48
N ASP A 686 -28.34 -23.90 -72.16
CA ASP A 686 -29.13 -24.41 -71.01
C ASP A 686 -28.72 -23.57 -69.74
N GLY A 687 -29.28 -23.83 -68.54
CA GLY A 687 -28.79 -23.23 -67.29
C GLY A 687 -29.09 -23.93 -65.95
N HIS A 688 -29.29 -25.26 -65.86
CA HIS A 688 -29.74 -25.87 -64.59
C HIS A 688 -28.62 -26.27 -63.58
N ALA A 689 -27.43 -26.64 -64.06
CA ALA A 689 -26.40 -27.32 -63.23
C ALA A 689 -25.77 -26.47 -62.11
N VAL A 690 -25.64 -25.15 -62.30
CA VAL A 690 -24.89 -24.26 -61.38
C VAL A 690 -25.53 -24.17 -59.99
N LYS A 691 -26.85 -24.34 -59.89
CA LYS A 691 -27.61 -24.03 -58.67
C LYS A 691 -27.42 -25.07 -57.55
N VAL A 692 -27.07 -26.31 -57.89
CA VAL A 692 -26.92 -27.42 -56.92
C VAL A 692 -25.58 -27.33 -56.18
N ALA A 693 -24.49 -26.99 -56.88
CA ALA A 693 -23.14 -26.93 -56.30
C ALA A 693 -23.02 -25.90 -55.15
N VAL A 694 -23.68 -24.75 -55.28
CA VAL A 694 -23.65 -23.67 -54.27
C VAL A 694 -24.33 -24.07 -52.95
N GLY A 695 -25.35 -24.94 -53.02
CA GLY A 695 -26.06 -25.42 -51.82
C GLY A 695 -25.17 -26.27 -50.92
N MET A 696 -24.40 -27.18 -51.51
CA MET A 696 -23.52 -28.10 -50.79
C MET A 696 -22.36 -27.36 -50.09
N GLN A 697 -21.75 -26.37 -50.75
CA GLN A 697 -20.61 -25.63 -50.20
C GLN A 697 -20.93 -24.92 -48.88
N LYS A 698 -22.14 -24.33 -48.75
CA LYS A 698 -22.54 -23.61 -47.53
C LYS A 698 -22.65 -24.53 -46.30
N GLN A 699 -23.11 -25.77 -46.50
CA GLN A 699 -23.33 -26.72 -45.40
C GLN A 699 -22.00 -27.25 -44.83
N ILE A 700 -20.99 -27.42 -45.69
CA ILE A 700 -19.63 -27.84 -45.30
C ILE A 700 -18.97 -26.78 -44.40
N THR A 701 -19.04 -25.49 -44.77
CA THR A 701 -18.45 -24.39 -43.99
C THR A 701 -19.06 -24.30 -42.58
N ALA A 702 -20.39 -24.42 -42.46
CA ALA A 702 -21.07 -24.36 -41.17
C ALA A 702 -20.66 -25.51 -40.24
N LYS A 703 -20.45 -26.72 -40.77
CA LYS A 703 -19.97 -27.87 -39.98
C LYS A 703 -18.51 -27.76 -39.59
N ARG A 704 -17.68 -27.04 -40.36
CA ARG A 704 -16.28 -26.75 -40.00
C ARG A 704 -16.20 -25.90 -38.73
N GLY A 705 -16.92 -24.78 -38.67
CA GLY A 705 -16.91 -23.88 -37.51
C GLY A 705 -17.39 -24.51 -36.20
N GLN A 706 -18.32 -25.49 -36.26
CA GLN A 706 -18.73 -26.27 -35.09
C GLN A 706 -17.59 -27.15 -34.54
N ILE A 707 -16.74 -27.69 -35.41
CA ILE A 707 -15.59 -28.52 -35.00
C ILE A 707 -14.52 -27.64 -34.34
N ASP A 708 -14.20 -26.49 -34.93
CA ASP A 708 -13.15 -25.59 -34.42
C ASP A 708 -13.49 -25.03 -33.02
N ALA A 709 -14.78 -24.72 -32.77
CA ALA A 709 -15.27 -24.32 -31.45
C ALA A 709 -15.16 -25.44 -30.40
N LEU A 710 -15.49 -26.69 -30.77
CA LEU A 710 -15.35 -27.84 -29.87
C LEU A 710 -13.88 -28.15 -29.55
N GLN A 711 -12.99 -28.06 -30.53
CA GLN A 711 -11.54 -28.24 -30.33
C GLN A 711 -10.97 -27.19 -29.36
N SER A 712 -11.40 -25.93 -29.50
CA SER A 712 -11.02 -24.85 -28.58
C SER A 712 -11.46 -25.12 -27.14
N LYS A 713 -12.68 -25.65 -26.95
CA LYS A 713 -13.22 -26.00 -25.62
C LYS A 713 -12.52 -27.22 -25.00
N ILE A 714 -12.13 -28.21 -25.81
CA ILE A 714 -11.30 -29.34 -25.37
C ILE A 714 -9.97 -28.84 -24.83
N LYS A 715 -9.26 -27.99 -25.59
CA LYS A 715 -7.95 -27.46 -25.20
C LYS A 715 -8.00 -26.68 -23.88
N PHE A 716 -9.04 -25.86 -23.67
CA PHE A 716 -9.25 -25.16 -22.39
C PHE A 716 -9.43 -26.13 -21.21
N LEU A 717 -10.19 -27.21 -21.39
CA LEU A 717 -10.38 -28.24 -20.36
C LEU A 717 -9.11 -29.04 -20.08
N GLU A 718 -8.29 -29.32 -21.09
CA GLU A 718 -6.96 -29.92 -20.93
C GLU A 718 -6.03 -28.99 -20.14
N GLU A 719 -5.95 -27.71 -20.49
CA GLU A 719 -5.15 -26.71 -19.77
C GLU A 719 -5.61 -26.60 -18.31
N ALA A 720 -6.93 -26.54 -18.05
CA ALA A 720 -7.50 -26.54 -16.70
C ALA A 720 -7.16 -27.81 -15.90
N MET A 721 -7.28 -29.00 -16.50
CA MET A 721 -6.87 -30.27 -15.86
C MET A 721 -5.38 -30.30 -15.54
N THR A 722 -4.50 -29.83 -16.43
CA THR A 722 -3.06 -29.81 -16.16
C THR A 722 -2.71 -28.84 -15.03
N ASN A 723 -3.43 -27.73 -14.87
CA ASN A 723 -3.24 -26.79 -13.78
C ASN A 723 -3.73 -27.36 -12.44
N ALA A 724 -4.92 -27.95 -12.40
CA ALA A 724 -5.40 -28.67 -11.21
C ALA A 724 -4.47 -29.83 -10.79
N ALA A 725 -3.84 -30.51 -11.75
CA ALA A 725 -2.84 -31.55 -11.49
C ALA A 725 -1.47 -31.01 -11.01
N LYS A 726 -1.15 -29.73 -11.23
CA LYS A 726 0.00 -29.05 -10.60
C LYS A 726 -0.34 -28.68 -9.16
N GLU A 727 -1.48 -28.04 -8.94
CA GLU A 727 -1.95 -27.62 -7.61
C GLU A 727 -2.10 -28.82 -6.65
N LYS A 728 -2.71 -29.93 -7.11
CA LYS A 728 -2.78 -31.17 -6.33
C LYS A 728 -1.41 -31.74 -5.93
N ARG A 729 -0.37 -31.53 -6.74
CA ARG A 729 1.00 -31.96 -6.39
C ARG A 729 1.60 -31.03 -5.34
N TYR A 730 1.47 -29.71 -5.50
CA TYR A 730 1.89 -28.73 -4.51
C TYR A 730 1.25 -28.98 -3.14
N LEU A 731 -0.07 -29.15 -3.07
CA LEU A 731 -0.78 -29.44 -1.82
C LEU A 731 -0.36 -30.78 -1.19
N LYS A 732 0.02 -31.78 -2.00
CA LYS A 732 0.53 -33.07 -1.49
C LYS A 732 1.93 -32.92 -0.90
N GLU A 733 2.80 -32.12 -1.52
CA GLU A 733 4.14 -31.81 -1.05
C GLU A 733 4.09 -31.01 0.25
N GLU A 734 3.24 -29.97 0.31
CA GLU A 734 3.06 -29.17 1.53
C GLU A 734 2.46 -29.99 2.69
N ASN A 735 1.50 -30.87 2.41
CA ASN A 735 0.98 -31.79 3.43
C ASN A 735 2.06 -32.78 3.92
N SER A 736 3.05 -33.13 3.08
CA SER A 736 4.21 -33.93 3.49
C SER A 736 5.17 -33.12 4.37
N ASN A 737 5.42 -31.85 4.04
CA ASN A 737 6.24 -30.93 4.83
C ASN A 737 5.64 -30.74 6.23
N LEU A 738 4.35 -30.40 6.31
CA LEU A 738 3.62 -30.24 7.57
C LEU A 738 3.57 -31.53 8.39
N SER A 739 3.42 -32.70 7.74
CA SER A 739 3.49 -33.99 8.43
C SER A 739 4.88 -34.27 9.03
N GLN A 740 5.95 -33.86 8.33
CA GLN A 740 7.33 -33.98 8.83
C GLN A 740 7.60 -33.01 9.98
N GLU A 741 7.11 -31.77 9.90
CA GLU A 741 7.24 -30.77 10.97
C GLU A 741 6.46 -31.19 12.23
N LEU A 742 5.23 -31.70 12.09
CA LEU A 742 4.47 -32.31 13.19
C LEU A 742 5.20 -33.51 13.81
N SER A 743 5.84 -34.35 12.99
CA SER A 743 6.66 -35.46 13.50
C SER A 743 7.89 -34.97 14.28
N TYR A 744 8.53 -33.89 13.83
CA TYR A 744 9.66 -33.27 14.53
C TYR A 744 9.22 -32.68 15.88
N ILE A 745 8.17 -31.86 15.89
CA ILE A 745 7.59 -31.28 17.11
C ILE A 745 7.14 -32.37 18.10
N THR A 746 6.58 -33.47 17.60
CA THR A 746 6.20 -34.62 18.44
C THR A 746 7.42 -35.27 19.09
N ALA A 747 8.52 -35.47 18.35
CA ALA A 747 9.76 -36.02 18.89
C ALA A 747 10.44 -35.07 19.90
N GLU A 748 10.40 -33.75 19.66
CA GLU A 748 10.93 -32.76 20.59
C GLU A 748 10.08 -32.71 21.89
N ASN A 749 8.76 -32.78 21.78
CA ASN A 749 7.87 -32.88 22.94
C ASN A 749 8.11 -34.15 23.77
N THR A 750 8.36 -35.31 23.15
CA THR A 750 8.68 -36.54 23.90
C THR A 750 10.06 -36.46 24.58
N LYS A 751 11.04 -35.78 23.96
CA LYS A 751 12.34 -35.48 24.58
C LYS A 751 12.18 -34.58 25.81
N ILE A 752 11.44 -33.47 25.69
CA ILE A 752 11.16 -32.53 26.79
C ILE A 752 10.39 -33.24 27.92
N ALA A 753 9.43 -34.12 27.59
CA ALA A 753 8.72 -34.92 28.59
C ALA A 753 9.65 -35.86 29.36
N GLY A 754 10.64 -36.48 28.68
CA GLY A 754 11.68 -37.28 29.32
C GLY A 754 12.60 -36.47 30.24
N GLU A 755 13.05 -35.30 29.79
CA GLU A 755 13.86 -34.37 30.59
C GLU A 755 13.11 -33.87 31.84
N LEU A 756 11.81 -33.57 31.71
CA LEU A 756 10.94 -33.20 32.82
C LEU A 756 10.77 -34.32 33.85
N GLU A 757 10.66 -35.58 33.43
CA GLU A 757 10.54 -36.70 34.37
C GLU A 757 11.86 -36.97 35.09
N ILE A 758 13.01 -36.80 34.42
CA ILE A 758 14.33 -36.82 35.07
C ILE A 758 14.42 -35.72 36.14
N LEU A 759 14.05 -34.47 35.82
CA LEU A 759 14.03 -33.37 36.79
C LEU A 759 13.07 -33.62 37.96
N ARG A 760 11.89 -34.18 37.69
CA ARG A 760 10.91 -34.56 38.71
C ARG A 760 11.46 -35.65 39.66
N SER A 761 12.24 -36.61 39.13
CA SER A 761 12.92 -37.61 39.96
C SER A 761 14.02 -37.00 40.84
N GLN A 762 14.75 -35.98 40.34
CA GLN A 762 15.77 -35.26 41.11
C GLN A 762 15.14 -34.41 42.23
N ASP A 763 14.07 -33.67 41.93
CA ASP A 763 13.29 -32.90 42.92
C ASP A 763 12.76 -33.82 44.04
N LYS A 764 12.20 -34.98 43.69
CA LYS A 764 11.77 -35.99 44.67
C LYS A 764 12.93 -36.44 45.58
N ARG A 765 14.09 -36.79 45.00
CA ARG A 765 15.27 -37.22 45.76
C ARG A 765 15.81 -36.12 46.69
N LEU A 766 15.79 -34.86 46.25
CA LEU A 766 16.18 -33.72 47.09
C LEU A 766 15.18 -33.50 48.23
N LYS A 767 13.87 -33.56 47.95
CA LYS A 767 12.80 -33.53 48.97
C LYS A 767 12.89 -34.66 49.99
N GLU A 768 13.41 -35.82 49.61
CA GLU A 768 13.69 -36.93 50.55
C GLU A 768 15.00 -36.74 51.34
N LYS A 769 15.95 -35.91 50.86
CA LYS A 769 17.21 -35.59 51.55
C LYS A 769 17.04 -34.49 52.60
N ILE A 770 16.18 -33.50 52.34
CA ILE A 770 15.86 -32.39 53.26
C ILE A 770 15.45 -32.88 54.68
N PRO A 771 14.41 -33.72 54.88
CA PRO A 771 13.97 -34.13 56.21
C PRO A 771 15.00 -35.00 56.94
N LYS A 772 15.89 -35.69 56.21
CA LYS A 772 17.02 -36.42 56.79
C LYS A 772 18.08 -35.46 57.34
N MET A 773 18.36 -34.37 56.62
CA MET A 773 19.26 -33.31 57.08
C MET A 773 18.65 -32.52 58.24
N GLU A 774 17.35 -32.22 58.21
CA GLU A 774 16.62 -31.59 59.32
C GLU A 774 16.67 -32.46 60.58
N THR A 775 16.34 -33.76 60.47
CA THR A 775 16.43 -34.71 61.60
C THR A 775 17.85 -34.81 62.17
N ALA A 776 18.88 -34.78 61.32
CA ALA A 776 20.27 -34.78 61.75
C ALA A 776 20.66 -33.48 62.46
N LEU A 777 20.17 -32.33 61.99
CA LEU A 777 20.40 -31.02 62.59
C LEU A 777 19.68 -30.88 63.94
N ASP A 778 18.46 -31.38 64.07
CA ASP A 778 17.71 -31.44 65.34
C ASP A 778 18.44 -32.32 66.36
N LYS A 779 18.90 -33.50 65.95
CA LYS A 779 19.69 -34.40 66.80
C LYS A 779 21.00 -33.75 67.26
N ALA A 780 21.71 -33.06 66.36
CA ALA A 780 22.90 -32.30 66.71
C ALA A 780 22.58 -31.16 67.69
N SER A 781 21.48 -30.43 67.47
CA SER A 781 21.03 -29.34 68.35
C SER A 781 20.67 -29.83 69.75
N MET A 782 20.01 -30.99 69.88
CA MET A 782 19.81 -31.68 71.16
C MET A 782 21.13 -32.00 71.86
N GLN A 783 22.11 -32.55 71.14
CA GLN A 783 23.43 -32.87 71.70
C GLN A 783 24.20 -31.61 72.16
N PHE A 784 24.08 -30.50 71.43
CA PHE A 784 24.64 -29.22 71.88
C PHE A 784 23.98 -28.69 73.15
N ALA A 785 22.65 -28.79 73.27
CA ALA A 785 21.92 -28.41 74.49
C ALA A 785 22.34 -29.28 75.69
N GLU A 786 22.46 -30.59 75.49
CA GLU A 786 22.95 -31.53 76.52
C GLU A 786 24.38 -31.20 76.96
N CYS A 787 25.30 -30.95 76.02
CA CYS A 787 26.66 -30.49 76.34
C CYS A 787 26.67 -29.18 77.13
N GLN A 788 25.79 -28.23 76.78
CA GLN A 788 25.71 -26.95 77.47
C GLN A 788 25.19 -27.09 78.91
N CYS A 789 24.22 -27.99 79.16
CA CYS A 789 23.81 -28.34 80.52
C CYS A 789 24.95 -28.98 81.33
N ILE A 790 25.73 -29.90 80.75
CA ILE A 790 26.88 -30.52 81.42
C ILE A 790 27.92 -29.46 81.82
N ILE A 791 28.22 -28.51 80.93
CA ILE A 791 29.14 -27.40 81.21
C ILE A 791 28.61 -26.53 82.36
N GLN A 792 27.34 -26.13 82.34
CA GLN A 792 26.74 -25.34 83.43
C GLN A 792 26.78 -26.06 84.79
N CYS A 793 26.53 -27.38 84.82
CA CYS A 793 26.67 -28.18 86.04
C CYS A 793 28.11 -28.18 86.55
N GLN A 794 29.09 -28.36 85.66
CA GLN A 794 30.52 -28.32 86.03
C GLN A 794 30.96 -26.93 86.51
N GLU A 795 30.45 -25.85 85.93
CA GLU A 795 30.70 -24.48 86.39
C GLU A 795 30.10 -24.23 87.79
N GLN A 796 28.90 -24.72 88.06
CA GLN A 796 28.29 -24.67 89.40
C GLN A 796 29.08 -25.50 90.43
N GLU A 797 29.50 -26.72 90.07
CA GLU A 797 30.34 -27.56 90.94
C GLU A 797 31.70 -26.91 91.21
N ALA A 798 32.36 -26.36 90.19
CA ALA A 798 33.62 -25.63 90.35
C ALA A 798 33.44 -24.39 91.24
N MET A 799 32.32 -23.67 91.13
CA MET A 799 32.00 -22.57 92.03
C MET A 799 31.74 -23.06 93.46
N ARG A 800 31.03 -24.18 93.64
CA ARG A 800 30.81 -24.80 94.95
C ARG A 800 32.13 -25.22 95.59
N PHE A 801 33.03 -25.88 94.87
CA PHE A 801 34.36 -26.26 95.37
C PHE A 801 35.22 -25.03 95.69
N ARG A 802 35.17 -23.96 94.89
CA ARG A 802 35.84 -22.69 95.20
C ARG A 802 35.30 -22.04 96.48
N LEU A 803 33.98 -22.06 96.69
CA LEU A 803 33.36 -21.54 97.91
C LEU A 803 33.71 -22.41 99.12
N GLN A 804 33.66 -23.73 99.00
CA GLN A 804 34.07 -24.67 100.05
C GLN A 804 35.54 -24.45 100.43
N HIS A 805 36.46 -24.45 99.47
CA HIS A 805 37.87 -24.14 99.70
C HIS A 805 38.06 -22.75 100.35
N THR A 806 37.23 -21.75 100.02
CA THR A 806 37.29 -20.43 100.67
C THR A 806 36.81 -20.46 102.13
N LEU A 807 35.87 -21.34 102.46
CA LEU A 807 35.44 -21.60 103.85
C LEU A 807 36.50 -22.40 104.60
N ASP A 808 37.01 -23.50 104.02
CA ASP A 808 38.05 -24.34 104.61
C ASP A 808 39.33 -23.52 104.90
N VAL A 809 39.75 -22.65 103.98
CA VAL A 809 40.87 -21.72 104.19
C VAL A 809 40.57 -20.73 105.32
N LYS A 810 39.33 -20.23 105.47
CA LYS A 810 38.95 -19.37 106.59
C LYS A 810 38.90 -20.10 107.93
N GLU A 811 38.51 -21.38 107.93
CA GLU A 811 38.46 -22.24 109.12
C GLU A 811 39.88 -22.60 109.61
N LEU A 812 40.78 -22.97 108.67
CA LEU A 812 42.21 -23.15 108.93
C LEU A 812 42.93 -21.85 109.31
N GLN A 813 42.38 -20.69 108.96
CA GLN A 813 42.90 -19.35 109.25
C GLN A 813 42.15 -18.69 110.44
N GLY A 814 41.69 -19.52 111.39
CA GLY A 814 40.93 -19.09 112.57
C GLY A 814 41.62 -18.00 113.43
N PRO A 815 40.88 -17.34 114.35
CA PRO A 815 41.09 -15.93 114.72
C PRO A 815 42.40 -15.53 115.45
N GLY A 816 43.37 -16.43 115.60
CA GLY A 816 44.56 -16.24 116.44
C GLY A 816 45.91 -16.11 115.72
N TYR A 817 46.02 -16.40 114.41
CA TYR A 817 47.33 -16.51 113.75
C TYR A 817 47.51 -15.61 112.52
N SER A 818 47.95 -14.37 112.78
CA SER A 818 48.66 -13.59 111.76
C SER A 818 50.10 -14.12 111.62
N SER A 819 50.47 -14.58 110.43
CA SER A 819 51.88 -14.80 110.07
C SER A 819 52.35 -13.68 109.15
N ALA A 820 53.08 -12.72 109.72
CA ALA A 820 53.67 -11.63 108.97
C ALA A 820 54.98 -12.10 108.32
N SER A 821 55.00 -12.20 106.99
CA SER A 821 56.23 -12.25 106.20
C SER A 821 56.28 -11.02 105.30
N ALA A 822 57.06 -10.03 105.72
CA ALA A 822 57.30 -8.82 104.94
C ALA A 822 58.48 -9.03 103.99
N SER A 823 58.30 -8.73 102.69
CA SER A 823 59.43 -8.40 101.82
C SER A 823 59.01 -7.56 100.61
N GLY A 824 59.79 -6.51 100.34
CA GLY A 824 60.04 -6.04 98.96
C GLY A 824 58.99 -5.13 98.29
N LYS A 825 59.12 -3.82 98.50
CA LYS A 825 58.73 -2.83 97.46
C LYS A 825 59.54 -3.09 96.18
N LEU A 826 58.93 -3.09 94.99
CA LEU A 826 59.43 -2.28 93.85
C LEU A 826 58.42 -2.11 92.68
N ARG A 827 58.18 -0.84 92.33
CA ARG A 827 57.82 -0.24 91.02
C ARG A 827 56.83 -0.92 90.05
N HIS A 828 55.82 -0.13 89.70
CA HIS A 828 55.31 0.14 88.33
C HIS A 828 55.90 -0.67 87.16
N MET A 829 55.01 -1.28 86.36
CA MET A 829 54.68 -0.80 85.01
C MET A 829 53.36 -1.44 84.53
N ALA A 830 52.50 -0.64 83.87
CA ALA A 830 51.48 -1.16 82.95
C ALA A 830 52.14 -1.39 81.58
N PRO A 831 51.58 -2.19 80.65
CA PRO A 831 50.47 -1.64 79.83
C PRO A 831 49.40 -2.64 79.31
N LEU A 832 48.19 -2.10 79.15
CA LEU A 832 47.31 -2.13 77.96
C LEU A 832 47.11 -3.40 77.10
N SER A 833 45.82 -3.75 76.96
CA SER A 833 45.08 -3.90 75.68
C SER A 833 45.30 -5.08 74.71
N HIS A 834 44.27 -5.95 74.69
CA HIS A 834 43.38 -6.18 73.52
C HIS A 834 43.79 -7.15 72.38
N LEU A 835 42.75 -7.64 71.68
CA LEU A 835 42.67 -8.37 70.40
C LEU A 835 42.85 -9.91 70.35
N HIS A 836 41.70 -10.57 70.13
CA HIS A 836 41.37 -11.53 69.05
C HIS A 836 42.31 -12.70 68.66
N SER A 837 41.75 -13.91 68.80
CA SER A 837 41.56 -14.93 67.74
C SER A 837 42.57 -15.04 66.59
N ALA A 838 43.19 -16.22 66.41
CA ALA A 838 42.75 -17.21 65.41
C ALA A 838 43.71 -18.43 65.21
N VAL A 839 43.18 -19.44 64.52
CA VAL A 839 43.87 -20.52 63.75
C VAL A 839 44.28 -21.83 64.48
N LEU A 840 44.01 -22.92 63.75
CA LEU A 840 44.23 -24.37 63.98
C LEU A 840 45.73 -24.78 63.73
N PRO A 841 46.13 -26.07 63.87
CA PRO A 841 47.45 -26.45 64.37
C PRO A 841 48.46 -26.84 63.27
N PRO A 842 49.59 -27.46 63.66
CA PRO A 842 49.78 -28.83 63.19
C PRO A 842 50.16 -29.85 64.29
N SER A 843 49.92 -31.12 63.98
CA SER A 843 50.17 -32.30 64.80
C SER A 843 51.60 -32.85 64.69
N LEU A 844 52.09 -33.56 65.73
CA LEU A 844 52.55 -34.97 65.64
C LEU A 844 53.24 -35.50 66.94
N ASN A 845 52.93 -36.76 67.25
CA ASN A 845 53.73 -37.79 67.94
C ASN A 845 54.01 -37.80 69.46
N LEU A 846 53.71 -38.98 70.03
CA LEU A 846 54.11 -39.57 71.33
C LEU A 846 55.61 -39.98 71.31
N PRO A 847 56.30 -40.38 72.42
CA PRO A 847 55.92 -41.54 73.26
C PRO A 847 56.24 -41.51 74.79
N SER A 848 55.49 -42.33 75.56
CA SER A 848 55.86 -43.18 76.75
C SER A 848 56.74 -42.62 77.91
N CYS A 849 56.60 -43.03 79.19
CA CYS A 849 56.16 -44.32 79.74
C CYS A 849 55.68 -44.24 81.22
N ALA A 850 54.85 -45.20 81.66
CA ALA A 850 54.37 -45.41 83.05
C ALA A 850 55.39 -46.24 83.90
N PRO A 851 55.17 -46.68 85.19
CA PRO A 851 53.94 -47.22 85.85
C PRO A 851 53.71 -46.69 87.32
N HIS A 852 52.82 -47.16 88.22
CA HIS A 852 52.08 -48.44 88.38
C HIS A 852 50.73 -48.31 89.16
N MET A 853 49.87 -49.34 88.98
CA MET A 853 48.49 -49.64 89.47
C MET A 853 48.30 -49.84 91.01
N PRO A 854 47.07 -50.01 91.63
CA PRO A 854 45.90 -50.75 91.09
C PRO A 854 44.41 -50.42 91.42
N SER A 855 43.53 -50.86 90.49
CA SER A 855 42.18 -51.52 90.59
C SER A 855 40.89 -50.83 91.13
N LYS A 856 40.02 -50.41 90.16
CA LYS A 856 38.59 -50.77 89.85
C LYS A 856 37.56 -51.19 90.96
N PRO A 857 36.21 -51.15 90.71
CA PRO A 857 35.45 -50.95 89.45
C PRO A 857 34.43 -49.77 89.49
N GLY A 858 33.73 -49.32 88.42
CA GLY A 858 33.76 -49.61 86.98
C GLY A 858 32.39 -49.37 86.30
N ILE A 859 32.30 -48.49 85.30
CA ILE A 859 31.24 -48.40 84.24
C ILE A 859 31.71 -47.42 83.13
N LEU A 860 31.19 -47.61 81.91
CA LEU A 860 31.62 -47.05 80.62
C LEU A 860 31.63 -45.51 80.52
N LYS A 861 32.62 -44.97 79.80
CA LYS A 861 32.62 -43.57 79.33
C LYS A 861 33.57 -43.36 78.12
N GLU A 862 33.17 -43.77 76.92
CA GLU A 862 33.98 -43.56 75.69
C GLU A 862 33.18 -43.40 74.36
N GLU A 863 31.85 -43.23 74.41
CA GLU A 863 30.98 -43.19 73.21
C GLU A 863 30.82 -41.83 72.48
N PRO A 864 30.78 -40.63 73.13
CA PRO A 864 30.31 -39.40 72.47
C PRO A 864 31.10 -38.92 71.24
N LEU A 865 32.41 -39.22 71.16
CA LEU A 865 33.27 -38.72 70.08
C LEU A 865 33.32 -39.62 68.84
N GLN A 866 32.92 -40.90 68.95
CA GLN A 866 32.87 -41.80 67.79
C GLN A 866 31.61 -41.57 66.96
N ASP A 867 30.47 -41.25 67.59
CA ASP A 867 29.21 -40.99 66.90
C ASP A 867 29.26 -39.71 66.06
N LEU A 868 29.87 -38.63 66.57
CA LEU A 868 30.03 -37.39 65.79
C LEU A 868 30.89 -37.61 64.55
N LYS A 869 31.93 -38.45 64.65
CA LYS A 869 32.77 -38.82 63.51
C LYS A 869 32.02 -39.71 62.50
N ARG A 870 31.23 -40.67 62.99
CA ARG A 870 30.41 -41.56 62.15
C ARG A 870 29.35 -40.80 61.36
N ILE A 871 28.71 -39.80 61.97
CA ILE A 871 27.73 -38.91 61.31
C ILE A 871 28.41 -38.05 60.22
N LEU A 872 29.63 -37.57 60.47
CA LEU A 872 30.42 -36.84 59.46
C LEU A 872 30.90 -37.75 58.31
N GLU A 873 31.25 -39.01 58.58
CA GLU A 873 31.60 -39.99 57.56
C GLU A 873 30.36 -40.38 56.71
N GLU A 874 29.17 -40.58 57.31
CA GLU A 874 27.90 -40.78 56.58
C GLU A 874 27.49 -39.58 55.72
N LEU A 875 27.77 -38.35 56.16
CA LEU A 875 27.53 -37.13 55.36
C LEU A 875 28.47 -37.01 54.15
N THR A 876 29.63 -37.66 54.19
CA THR A 876 30.68 -37.55 53.15
C THR A 876 30.65 -38.74 52.17
N SER A 877 30.09 -39.88 52.54
CA SER A 877 30.15 -41.13 51.76
C SER A 877 29.09 -41.32 50.67
N SER A 878 28.28 -40.29 50.35
CA SER A 878 27.11 -40.41 49.44
C SER A 878 27.19 -39.56 48.15
N ASP A 879 28.36 -39.01 47.82
CA ASP A 879 28.53 -38.08 46.68
C ASP A 879 29.02 -38.73 45.36
N ASN A 880 29.18 -40.07 45.30
CA ASN A 880 29.61 -40.77 44.08
C ASN A 880 28.59 -41.79 43.58
N ASP A 881 27.65 -41.32 42.76
CA ASP A 881 27.04 -42.10 41.67
C ASP A 881 26.40 -41.14 40.65
N ILE A 882 27.27 -40.43 39.92
CA ILE A 882 26.92 -39.70 38.71
C ILE A 882 27.44 -40.51 37.53
N PRO A 883 26.57 -41.10 36.68
CA PRO A 883 26.99 -41.52 35.35
C PRO A 883 27.31 -40.25 34.55
N ALA A 884 28.60 -39.96 34.39
CA ALA A 884 29.05 -38.91 33.48
C ALA A 884 28.77 -39.36 32.04
N VAL A 885 27.59 -39.04 31.52
CA VAL A 885 27.28 -39.20 30.10
C VAL A 885 27.89 -38.04 29.35
N ASP A 886 29.11 -38.32 28.90
CA ASP A 886 29.82 -37.77 27.75
C ASP A 886 28.97 -36.86 26.83
N LEU A 887 29.26 -35.55 26.87
CA LEU A 887 28.81 -34.61 25.85
C LEU A 887 29.70 -34.79 24.61
N GLY A 888 29.38 -35.82 23.83
CA GLY A 888 30.04 -36.12 22.57
C GLY A 888 30.11 -34.90 21.65
N LYS A 889 31.31 -34.33 21.55
CA LYS A 889 31.75 -33.44 20.48
C LYS A 889 32.73 -34.19 19.59
N ASP A 890 32.82 -33.69 18.36
CA ASP A 890 33.76 -34.08 17.31
C ASP A 890 33.44 -35.47 16.67
N ASP A 891 33.53 -35.65 15.34
CA ASP A 891 33.94 -34.70 14.29
C ASP A 891 33.47 -35.09 12.88
N SER A 892 33.73 -34.19 11.92
CA SER A 892 34.10 -34.48 10.52
C SER A 892 33.00 -34.92 9.51
N SER A 893 32.92 -34.38 8.30
CA SER A 893 33.54 -33.16 7.73
C SER A 893 32.84 -32.73 6.42
N GLY A 894 32.89 -31.44 6.08
CA GLY A 894 32.29 -30.89 4.85
C GLY A 894 32.65 -29.42 4.58
N ARG A 895 33.85 -28.98 4.96
CA ARG A 895 34.26 -27.56 4.94
C ARG A 895 35.07 -27.22 3.69
N ARG A 896 34.70 -26.19 2.91
CA ARG A 896 35.58 -25.02 2.56
C ARG A 896 35.06 -24.05 1.48
N LYS A 897 35.24 -22.76 1.80
CA LYS A 897 35.71 -21.64 0.95
C LYS A 897 34.79 -21.06 -0.15
N SER A 898 34.39 -19.81 0.08
CA SER A 898 34.30 -18.79 -0.96
C SER A 898 35.67 -18.53 -1.62
N PRO A 899 35.67 -18.06 -2.87
CA PRO A 899 36.52 -16.92 -3.22
C PRO A 899 35.72 -15.79 -3.88
N LEU A 900 36.18 -14.55 -3.64
CA LEU A 900 35.68 -13.32 -4.23
C LEU A 900 36.41 -13.03 -5.55
N ALA A 901 35.69 -12.95 -6.67
CA ALA A 901 36.05 -12.26 -7.93
C ALA A 901 34.98 -12.52 -9.02
N THR A 902 34.70 -11.69 -10.04
CA THR A 902 34.95 -10.26 -10.33
C THR A 902 34.27 -9.96 -11.69
N MET A 903 33.57 -8.83 -11.85
CA MET A 903 32.96 -8.33 -13.10
C MET A 903 31.78 -9.17 -13.69
N ARG A 904 30.88 -8.65 -14.54
CA ARG A 904 30.74 -7.32 -15.19
C ARG A 904 29.25 -7.01 -15.52
N ASN A 905 28.99 -5.76 -15.92
CA ASN A 905 27.74 -5.28 -16.53
C ASN A 905 27.34 -6.02 -17.82
N THR A 906 26.09 -5.78 -18.26
CA THR A 906 25.52 -5.94 -19.63
C THR A 906 25.46 -7.37 -20.17
N VAL A 907 24.37 -7.83 -20.80
CA VAL A 907 23.15 -7.14 -21.32
C VAL A 907 21.89 -7.68 -20.65
#